data_AF-A0A961CJA6-F1
#
_entry.id   AF-A0A961CJA6-F1
#
_cell.length_a   1.000
_cell.length_b   1.000
_cell.length_c   1.000
_cell.angle_alpha   90.00
_cell.angle_beta   90.00
_cell.angle_gamma   90.00
#
_symmetry.space_group_name_H-M   'P 1'
#
loop_
_entity.id
_entity.type
_entity.pdbx_description
1 polymer ?
#
loop_
_entity_poly.entity_id
_entity_poly.type
_entity_poly.pdbx_seq_one_letter_code
_entity_poly.pdbx_strand_id
1 'polypeptide(L)'
;MTTSVPVVAAPAESRAVAVPAAALAVNATRPRVTAAPPLPSATLEPGLTTVVNVTSPTFTRGRRAAPPPAPGAEMVAGAMLLTRRSLSPVPTATSAAQISANPIADFLTDVGVWVDTYANLYQWWSGSLLPNPIRQFFFSATPVADPMQVELDLAAGVTSRAIPFSASDADGHRLVFSVPDQGQPGGPSHGTVSVDNAAGTFTYTPDGDFTGTDTFSFVASDDTSLHFHAWAGLLNAAFGLLGTGLAGGHRTTATVTVFNNVDIRPDPELAVYTDIVGDFSVLTYNVSGLPFPFSGGPFPRITSTLEIGSRLDGFDVVNVQEDIAYHQFLIAGTDFPDRTAPSVPTWAWPVGVPFSDGLNSMSSYYLESLQRQAWSARADLLNPGGFTYTRQHIPGGSSVDVYNVDTSGGALTNDEIAQLSAFIGANSIGRAVIVTGDFGQYYSDPGQTLSAFAAVNGLTDAWVQVEFGGLTPTDAQRCAYADSCEQPDKIFFRDAAPLDPLDPASSPVRLQALDYTNEGLNFLDDAGRDLAANRPQSVNFGYTVDAIGPMNVELSDWMGDLPALSMLPLTQIPIPGTHDSGSYGITPRSPWALTGKDQFGILTELPEFLQDLIVKPIAAGYGKTQSKDIYEQFDDGIRYVDLRLTNEPDGQVYLEHALRSVPFTDVVDDIGAFANEHPREVLVIYVQGIKNFTAETHAAVIAQMDAAFGSRMAPRALGTSATLQDLWAADRNVIVVYNNSAVVAADPELWPDDTLYRPWPQVASVPDLLAGNETNLANRPPEAIWGMFGESTPSPLNYVTGILTLGTRNIEQFMFNVHPPVQQWMRVNFKETLNLVTADWYQEFWPAGSTLARDNIGAVYETLGSRGTVAAL
;
A
#
# COMPACT_ATOMS: atom_id res chain seq x y z
N MET A 1 -39.03 12.20 47.17
CA MET A 1 -39.69 13.41 47.72
C MET A 1 -38.88 14.60 47.23
N THR A 2 -39.18 15.12 46.03
CA THR A 2 -40.01 16.34 45.78
C THR A 2 -39.40 17.57 46.44
N THR A 3 -38.90 18.54 45.68
CA THR A 3 -39.65 19.75 45.27
C THR A 3 -38.76 20.54 44.28
N SER A 4 -39.10 20.76 43.01
CA SER A 4 -40.17 21.56 42.36
C SER A 4 -39.73 22.99 41.98
N VAL A 5 -39.74 23.24 40.66
CA VAL A 5 -39.64 24.50 39.89
C VAL A 5 -40.83 25.45 40.18
N PRO A 6 -40.73 26.79 40.02
CA PRO A 6 -41.36 27.55 38.89
C PRO A 6 -40.48 28.73 38.35
N VAL A 7 -40.41 29.17 37.07
CA VAL A 7 -41.39 29.65 36.04
C VAL A 7 -41.49 31.22 35.94
N VAL A 8 -41.11 31.74 34.75
CA VAL A 8 -41.71 32.85 33.92
C VAL A 8 -41.35 34.35 34.11
N ALA A 9 -40.85 35.00 33.03
CA ALA A 9 -41.51 36.05 32.18
C ALA A 9 -40.55 37.14 31.62
N ALA A 10 -40.66 37.40 30.31
CA ALA A 10 -40.26 38.64 29.60
C ALA A 10 -41.28 39.79 29.81
N PRO A 11 -41.07 41.08 29.39
CA PRO A 11 -41.25 41.49 27.97
C PRO A 11 -40.53 42.78 27.45
N ALA A 12 -40.52 42.93 26.09
CA ALA A 12 -40.67 44.12 25.17
C ALA A 12 -39.78 45.40 25.33
N GLU A 13 -39.40 46.24 24.34
CA GLU A 13 -39.91 46.73 23.01
C GLU A 13 -38.70 47.20 22.12
N SER A 14 -38.60 47.00 20.79
CA SER A 14 -39.21 47.62 19.57
C SER A 14 -38.68 49.02 19.12
N ARG A 15 -38.03 49.12 17.92
CA ARG A 15 -38.50 49.81 16.68
C ARG A 15 -37.40 50.02 15.59
N ALA A 16 -37.88 50.00 14.34
CA ALA A 16 -37.19 49.87 13.04
C ALA A 16 -36.88 51.19 12.29
N VAL A 17 -36.24 51.08 11.10
CA VAL A 17 -36.34 51.87 9.80
C VAL A 17 -35.08 51.54 8.97
N ALA A 18 -34.99 51.43 7.63
CA ALA A 18 -35.85 51.20 6.46
C ALA A 18 -34.92 51.01 5.23
N VAL A 19 -35.37 50.29 4.19
CA VAL A 19 -34.70 50.13 2.88
C VAL A 19 -35.48 50.93 1.82
N PRO A 20 -34.84 51.64 0.87
CA PRO A 20 -35.55 52.33 -0.20
C PRO A 20 -35.65 51.51 -1.50
N ALA A 21 -36.72 51.76 -2.25
CA ALA A 21 -36.97 51.31 -3.62
C ALA A 21 -37.46 52.49 -4.48
N ALA A 22 -37.12 52.50 -5.78
CA ALA A 22 -37.88 53.01 -6.95
C ALA A 22 -36.95 53.09 -8.19
N ALA A 23 -37.35 52.95 -9.46
CA ALA A 23 -38.53 52.44 -10.19
C ALA A 23 -38.30 52.61 -11.72
N LEU A 24 -39.17 51.97 -12.54
CA LEU A 24 -39.60 52.23 -13.96
C LEU A 24 -39.25 51.10 -14.96
N ALA A 25 -40.08 50.63 -15.91
CA ALA A 25 -41.54 50.54 -16.13
C ALA A 25 -41.82 49.71 -17.41
N VAL A 26 -42.76 48.75 -17.33
CA VAL A 26 -43.87 48.37 -18.26
C VAL A 26 -43.66 48.31 -19.80
N ASN A 27 -43.87 47.14 -20.45
CA ASN A 27 -45.04 46.87 -21.33
C ASN A 27 -45.20 45.41 -21.85
N ALA A 28 -46.46 44.91 -21.83
CA ALA A 28 -47.22 44.01 -22.75
C ALA A 28 -46.51 42.88 -23.55
N THR A 29 -47.01 41.65 -23.77
CA THR A 29 -48.38 41.08 -23.79
C THR A 29 -48.30 39.54 -23.94
N ARG A 30 -49.28 38.80 -23.41
CA ARG A 30 -49.63 37.38 -23.67
C ARG A 30 -50.48 37.26 -24.97
N PRO A 31 -50.64 36.09 -25.65
CA PRO A 31 -51.37 34.95 -25.07
C PRO A 31 -50.96 33.52 -25.47
N ARG A 32 -51.52 32.62 -24.65
CA ARG A 32 -51.62 31.15 -24.71
C ARG A 32 -52.63 30.72 -25.80
N VAL A 33 -52.58 29.46 -26.30
CA VAL A 33 -53.71 28.48 -26.40
C VAL A 33 -53.38 27.24 -27.28
N THR A 34 -53.31 26.07 -26.60
CA THR A 34 -53.85 24.71 -26.87
C THR A 34 -53.46 23.77 -28.04
N ALA A 35 -53.26 22.50 -27.61
CA ALA A 35 -53.79 21.21 -28.13
C ALA A 35 -52.94 20.32 -29.06
N ALA A 36 -52.72 19.07 -28.60
CA ALA A 36 -52.29 17.86 -29.32
C ALA A 36 -53.47 17.20 -30.09
N PRO A 37 -53.41 15.99 -30.75
CA PRO A 37 -52.34 14.99 -31.02
C PRO A 37 -52.36 14.49 -32.51
N PRO A 38 -52.21 13.18 -32.89
CA PRO A 38 -50.99 12.42 -33.22
C PRO A 38 -50.90 11.86 -34.68
N LEU A 39 -49.72 11.28 -35.03
CA LEU A 39 -49.33 10.26 -36.06
C LEU A 39 -50.22 9.93 -37.30
N PRO A 40 -49.62 9.60 -38.47
CA PRO A 40 -49.45 8.16 -38.79
C PRO A 40 -48.22 7.76 -39.64
N SER A 41 -47.89 6.47 -39.55
CA SER A 41 -46.95 5.67 -40.36
C SER A 41 -47.47 5.35 -41.78
N ALA A 42 -46.57 5.17 -42.77
CA ALA A 42 -46.71 4.31 -43.98
C ALA A 42 -45.50 4.55 -44.94
N THR A 43 -44.56 3.60 -45.13
CA THR A 43 -44.45 2.46 -46.10
C THR A 43 -43.54 2.70 -47.31
N LEU A 44 -42.55 1.79 -47.46
CA LEU A 44 -42.05 1.05 -48.66
C LEU A 44 -41.41 1.80 -49.87
N GLU A 45 -40.08 1.56 -50.06
CA GLU A 45 -39.32 0.95 -51.21
C GLU A 45 -39.71 1.29 -52.69
N PRO A 46 -38.86 1.10 -53.75
CA PRO A 46 -37.57 0.36 -53.83
C PRO A 46 -36.42 0.94 -54.73
N GLY A 47 -35.23 0.36 -54.58
CA GLY A 47 -34.43 -0.20 -55.70
C GLY A 47 -33.24 0.58 -56.28
N LEU A 48 -32.04 -0.02 -56.25
CA LEU A 48 -31.29 -0.40 -57.46
C LEU A 48 -30.08 -1.31 -57.17
N THR A 49 -29.95 -2.31 -58.03
CA THR A 49 -29.04 -3.47 -58.01
C THR A 49 -27.81 -3.21 -58.88
N THR A 50 -26.63 -3.76 -58.54
CA THR A 50 -25.75 -4.38 -59.54
C THR A 50 -24.82 -5.43 -58.94
N VAL A 51 -24.78 -6.58 -59.60
CA VAL A 51 -23.97 -7.79 -59.33
C VAL A 51 -22.87 -7.88 -60.38
N VAL A 52 -21.66 -8.29 -60.00
CA VAL A 52 -20.72 -9.00 -60.89
C VAL A 52 -20.02 -10.13 -60.13
N ASN A 53 -20.24 -11.37 -60.59
CA ASN A 53 -19.51 -12.59 -60.23
C ASN A 53 -18.15 -12.64 -60.98
N VAL A 54 -17.19 -13.46 -60.49
CA VAL A 54 -16.63 -14.64 -61.20
C VAL A 54 -15.28 -15.13 -60.60
N THR A 55 -15.32 -16.38 -60.09
CA THR A 55 -14.33 -17.49 -60.07
C THR A 55 -13.04 -17.52 -59.23
N SER A 56 -12.90 -18.66 -58.53
CA SER A 56 -11.69 -19.30 -57.99
C SER A 56 -10.67 -19.72 -59.06
N PRO A 57 -9.46 -20.13 -58.64
CA PRO A 57 -9.01 -21.47 -59.05
C PRO A 57 -8.35 -22.29 -57.93
N THR A 58 -8.61 -23.59 -57.96
CA THR A 58 -7.81 -24.66 -57.34
C THR A 58 -6.73 -25.13 -58.33
N PHE A 59 -5.55 -25.50 -57.83
CA PHE A 59 -4.65 -26.42 -58.54
C PHE A 59 -3.91 -27.34 -57.57
N THR A 60 -3.82 -28.62 -57.94
CA THR A 60 -3.32 -29.74 -57.15
C THR A 60 -2.03 -30.31 -57.74
N ARG A 61 -1.11 -30.72 -56.85
CA ARG A 61 -0.17 -31.88 -56.89
C ARG A 61 0.86 -32.04 -58.04
N GLY A 62 2.13 -32.16 -57.61
CA GLY A 62 3.19 -32.89 -58.31
C GLY A 62 4.06 -33.69 -57.32
N ARG A 63 4.05 -35.02 -57.47
CA ARG A 63 4.77 -36.05 -56.68
C ARG A 63 6.08 -36.45 -57.36
N ARG A 64 7.09 -36.86 -56.58
CA ARG A 64 8.03 -38.01 -56.77
C ARG A 64 9.08 -37.94 -55.64
N ALA A 65 9.70 -38.99 -55.08
CA ALA A 65 9.47 -40.43 -54.88
C ALA A 65 10.64 -40.91 -53.96
N ALA A 66 10.39 -41.99 -53.19
CA ALA A 66 11.19 -42.68 -52.14
C ALA A 66 12.61 -43.20 -52.59
N PRO A 67 13.50 -43.87 -51.77
CA PRO A 67 13.20 -44.91 -50.74
C PRO A 67 14.28 -45.05 -49.57
N PRO A 68 14.49 -46.18 -48.83
CA PRO A 68 14.66 -46.22 -47.35
C PRO A 68 16.01 -46.92 -46.89
N PRO A 69 16.12 -47.74 -45.81
CA PRO A 69 16.68 -47.42 -44.47
C PRO A 69 17.91 -48.27 -43.95
N ALA A 70 18.47 -47.86 -42.78
CA ALA A 70 19.32 -48.58 -41.77
C ALA A 70 20.78 -48.98 -42.17
N PRO A 71 21.75 -49.37 -41.26
CA PRO A 71 21.66 -49.81 -39.84
C PRO A 71 22.82 -49.41 -38.86
N GLY A 72 22.76 -49.90 -37.61
CA GLY A 72 23.88 -50.07 -36.63
C GLY A 72 23.66 -49.35 -35.28
N ALA A 73 23.19 -49.95 -34.17
CA ALA A 73 23.48 -51.19 -33.44
C ALA A 73 24.75 -51.16 -32.54
N GLU A 74 24.50 -51.54 -31.27
CA GLU A 74 25.40 -52.03 -30.21
C GLU A 74 26.13 -51.02 -29.32
N MET A 75 25.89 -50.94 -28.00
CA MET A 75 25.82 -51.92 -26.88
C MET A 75 27.11 -51.87 -26.04
N VAL A 76 26.95 -51.54 -24.76
CA VAL A 76 27.62 -52.29 -23.67
C VAL A 76 26.55 -52.60 -22.62
N ALA A 77 26.20 -53.88 -22.54
CA ALA A 77 25.45 -54.54 -21.46
C ALA A 77 26.34 -54.67 -20.21
N GLY A 78 25.81 -54.69 -18.98
CA GLY A 78 25.03 -55.76 -18.34
C GLY A 78 25.51 -55.84 -16.87
N ALA A 79 24.92 -56.54 -15.91
CA ALA A 79 23.76 -57.41 -15.79
C ALA A 79 23.60 -57.71 -14.28
N MET A 80 22.38 -58.04 -13.81
CA MET A 80 22.06 -59.17 -12.90
C MET A 80 20.64 -58.99 -12.37
N LEU A 81 19.64 -59.64 -12.98
CA LEU A 81 19.09 -60.97 -12.66
C LEU A 81 18.36 -61.09 -11.30
N LEU A 82 17.06 -61.35 -11.44
CA LEU A 82 16.04 -61.66 -10.44
C LEU A 82 16.36 -62.87 -9.56
N THR A 83 16.00 -62.80 -8.27
CA THR A 83 15.52 -63.98 -7.51
C THR A 83 14.30 -63.64 -6.64
N ARG A 84 13.34 -64.56 -6.61
CA ARG A 84 12.07 -64.55 -5.85
C ARG A 84 12.29 -64.85 -4.35
N ARG A 85 11.45 -64.28 -3.47
CA ARG A 85 10.96 -64.86 -2.18
C ARG A 85 9.80 -63.98 -1.66
N SER A 86 8.54 -64.38 -1.80
CA SER A 86 7.67 -65.10 -0.83
C SER A 86 7.49 -64.43 0.54
N LEU A 87 6.22 -64.08 0.82
CA LEU A 87 5.61 -63.52 2.03
C LEU A 87 5.97 -64.21 3.36
N SER A 88 6.03 -63.44 4.45
CA SER A 88 5.38 -63.64 5.79
C SER A 88 5.84 -62.52 6.78
N PRO A 89 5.26 -62.35 7.98
CA PRO A 89 4.03 -61.60 8.28
C PRO A 89 4.27 -60.39 9.23
N VAL A 90 3.22 -59.59 9.41
CA VAL A 90 3.08 -58.47 10.37
C VAL A 90 3.48 -58.85 11.80
N PRO A 91 4.14 -57.96 12.57
CA PRO A 91 3.97 -57.88 14.02
C PRO A 91 3.23 -56.61 14.43
N THR A 92 2.04 -56.86 14.98
CA THR A 92 1.29 -56.16 16.03
C THR A 92 1.66 -54.75 16.46
N ALA A 93 0.64 -53.88 16.42
CA ALA A 93 0.53 -52.67 17.22
C ALA A 93 0.89 -52.93 18.69
N THR A 94 1.74 -52.04 19.23
CA THR A 94 1.84 -51.81 20.67
C THR A 94 1.39 -50.38 20.94
N SER A 95 0.57 -50.26 21.96
CA SER A 95 -0.28 -49.15 22.38
C SER A 95 0.35 -47.76 22.41
N ALA A 96 -0.49 -46.78 22.05
CA ALA A 96 -0.41 -45.41 22.52
C ALA A 96 -0.35 -45.35 24.06
N ALA A 97 0.69 -44.72 24.60
CA ALA A 97 0.61 -43.73 25.67
C ALA A 97 2.02 -43.23 26.03
N GLN A 98 2.14 -41.91 26.17
CA GLN A 98 3.26 -41.14 26.70
C GLN A 98 4.41 -40.78 25.73
N ILE A 99 4.18 -39.73 24.93
CA ILE A 99 5.15 -38.65 24.85
C ILE A 99 4.46 -37.40 25.38
N SER A 100 4.99 -36.91 26.49
CA SER A 100 4.54 -35.72 27.19
C SER A 100 5.01 -34.46 26.45
N ALA A 101 4.04 -33.60 26.17
CA ALA A 101 4.08 -32.14 26.06
C ALA A 101 5.46 -31.46 26.22
N ASN A 102 5.95 -30.86 25.13
CA ASN A 102 6.54 -29.54 25.20
C ASN A 102 6.17 -28.70 23.96
N PRO A 103 5.05 -27.97 23.97
CA PRO A 103 4.58 -27.19 22.82
C PRO A 103 5.57 -26.09 22.38
N ILE A 104 6.50 -25.69 23.24
CA ILE A 104 7.57 -24.74 22.90
C ILE A 104 8.68 -25.42 22.09
N ALA A 105 8.98 -26.70 22.33
CA ALA A 105 10.01 -27.43 21.59
C ALA A 105 9.56 -27.78 20.17
N ASP A 106 8.27 -28.12 19.98
CA ASP A 106 7.71 -28.39 18.65
C ASP A 106 7.52 -27.09 17.85
N PHE A 107 7.11 -25.99 18.48
CA PHE A 107 7.09 -24.66 17.85
C PHE A 107 8.49 -24.18 17.45
N LEU A 108 9.51 -24.38 18.30
CA LEU A 108 10.90 -24.04 17.97
C LEU A 108 11.54 -24.99 16.95
N THR A 109 11.05 -26.22 16.85
CA THR A 109 11.49 -27.19 15.82
C THR A 109 10.83 -26.88 14.47
N ASP A 110 9.56 -26.45 14.44
CA ASP A 110 8.88 -26.01 13.22
C ASP A 110 9.34 -24.63 12.75
N VAL A 111 9.56 -23.67 13.67
CA VAL A 111 10.24 -22.40 13.35
C VAL A 111 11.69 -22.66 12.95
N GLY A 112 12.37 -23.63 13.56
CA GLY A 112 13.71 -24.06 13.18
C GLY A 112 13.75 -24.68 11.78
N VAL A 113 12.78 -25.51 11.41
CA VAL A 113 12.65 -26.09 10.06
C VAL A 113 12.20 -25.02 9.05
N TRP A 114 11.35 -24.07 9.43
CA TRP A 114 10.97 -22.92 8.60
C TRP A 114 12.15 -21.99 8.36
N VAL A 115 12.89 -21.61 9.41
CA VAL A 115 14.13 -20.82 9.32
C VAL A 115 15.22 -21.59 8.55
N ASP A 116 15.44 -22.88 8.79
CA ASP A 116 16.49 -23.64 8.10
C ASP A 116 16.14 -24.00 6.66
N THR A 117 14.86 -24.08 6.30
CA THR A 117 14.41 -24.35 4.92
C THR A 117 14.28 -23.05 4.11
N TYR A 118 13.83 -21.94 4.71
CA TYR A 118 13.70 -20.64 4.04
C TYR A 118 15.03 -19.83 4.10
N ALA A 119 15.70 -19.73 5.24
CA ALA A 119 16.93 -18.92 5.36
C ALA A 119 18.15 -19.54 4.64
N ASN A 120 18.22 -20.87 4.47
CA ASN A 120 19.34 -21.51 3.74
C ASN A 120 19.09 -21.63 2.22
N LEU A 121 17.88 -21.38 1.73
CA LEU A 121 17.58 -21.19 0.30
C LEU A 121 17.71 -19.70 -0.13
N TYR A 122 17.70 -18.76 0.84
CA TYR A 122 17.81 -17.30 0.63
C TYR A 122 19.02 -16.87 -0.19
N GLN A 123 20.15 -17.53 0.03
CA GLN A 123 21.41 -17.20 -0.65
C GLN A 123 21.39 -17.49 -2.16
N TRP A 124 20.51 -18.38 -2.59
CA TRP A 124 20.35 -18.77 -3.99
C TRP A 124 19.19 -18.03 -4.69
N TRP A 125 18.18 -17.53 -3.97
CA TRP A 125 17.07 -16.78 -4.58
C TRP A 125 17.25 -15.25 -4.58
N SER A 126 18.02 -14.68 -3.64
CA SER A 126 18.23 -13.21 -3.59
C SER A 126 19.14 -12.69 -4.70
N GLY A 127 19.79 -13.58 -5.47
CA GLY A 127 20.71 -13.22 -6.54
C GLY A 127 22.00 -12.52 -6.08
N SER A 128 22.18 -12.32 -4.77
CA SER A 128 23.27 -11.51 -4.17
C SER A 128 24.69 -12.05 -4.41
N LEU A 129 24.82 -13.28 -4.91
CA LEU A 129 26.09 -13.93 -5.27
C LEU A 129 26.28 -14.15 -6.78
N LEU A 130 25.30 -13.78 -7.61
CA LEU A 130 25.34 -13.95 -9.06
C LEU A 130 25.87 -12.66 -9.74
N PRO A 131 26.66 -12.76 -10.82
CA PRO A 131 26.98 -11.62 -11.67
C PRO A 131 25.70 -10.94 -12.20
N ASN A 132 25.65 -9.59 -12.25
CA ASN A 132 24.48 -8.81 -12.71
C ASN A 132 23.76 -9.38 -13.95
N PRO A 133 24.45 -9.80 -15.03
CA PRO A 133 23.77 -10.34 -16.22
C PRO A 133 23.00 -11.64 -15.97
N ILE A 134 23.40 -12.42 -14.96
CA ILE A 134 22.76 -13.68 -14.57
C ILE A 134 21.64 -13.40 -13.56
N ARG A 135 21.81 -12.40 -12.69
CA ARG A 135 20.77 -11.95 -11.75
C ARG A 135 19.56 -11.37 -12.50
N GLN A 136 19.78 -10.44 -13.43
CA GLN A 136 18.73 -9.86 -14.30
C GLN A 136 17.98 -10.92 -15.11
N PHE A 137 18.65 -12.02 -15.44
CA PHE A 137 18.05 -13.11 -16.22
C PHE A 137 17.10 -14.02 -15.41
N PHE A 138 17.25 -14.09 -14.08
CA PHE A 138 16.48 -14.99 -13.20
C PHE A 138 15.62 -14.27 -12.14
N PHE A 139 15.92 -13.02 -11.78
CA PHE A 139 15.36 -12.31 -10.63
C PHE A 139 15.10 -10.83 -10.92
N SER A 140 14.44 -10.52 -12.05
CA SER A 140 14.02 -9.15 -12.39
C SER A 140 13.06 -8.60 -11.33
N ALA A 141 13.32 -7.38 -10.86
CA ALA A 141 12.40 -6.62 -10.03
C ALA A 141 11.21 -6.16 -10.89
N THR A 142 10.01 -6.17 -10.31
CA THR A 142 8.85 -5.51 -10.91
C THR A 142 9.15 -4.02 -11.04
N PRO A 143 8.79 -3.37 -12.15
CA PRO A 143 8.73 -1.91 -12.22
C PRO A 143 7.92 -1.33 -11.06
N VAL A 144 8.25 -0.10 -10.66
CA VAL A 144 7.49 0.72 -9.71
C VAL A 144 6.93 1.91 -10.46
N ALA A 145 5.63 2.18 -10.32
CA ALA A 145 4.99 3.39 -10.82
C ALA A 145 4.42 4.16 -9.64
N ASP A 146 4.60 5.48 -9.68
CA ASP A 146 4.12 6.39 -8.65
C ASP A 146 2.89 7.15 -9.17
N PRO A 147 1.90 7.40 -8.30
CA PRO A 147 0.83 8.34 -8.62
C PRO A 147 1.39 9.70 -9.00
N MET A 148 0.75 10.36 -9.97
CA MET A 148 1.16 11.65 -10.50
C MET A 148 0.02 12.66 -10.39
N GLN A 149 0.38 13.91 -10.14
CA GLN A 149 -0.50 15.05 -10.29
C GLN A 149 0.07 16.03 -11.31
N VAL A 150 -0.76 16.51 -12.23
CA VAL A 150 -0.34 17.39 -13.32
C VAL A 150 -1.25 18.60 -13.39
N GLU A 151 -0.71 19.76 -13.03
CA GLU A 151 -1.34 21.06 -13.31
C GLU A 151 -1.18 21.44 -14.78
N LEU A 152 -2.29 21.76 -15.44
CA LEU A 152 -2.33 22.18 -16.84
C LEU A 152 -3.18 23.45 -16.99
N ASP A 153 -2.73 24.37 -17.85
CA ASP A 153 -3.51 25.53 -18.31
C ASP A 153 -3.72 25.36 -19.82
N LEU A 154 -4.67 24.48 -20.16
CA LEU A 154 -4.98 24.15 -21.54
C LEU A 154 -6.37 24.65 -21.91
N ALA A 155 -6.44 25.33 -23.05
CA ALA A 155 -7.70 25.58 -23.73
C ALA A 155 -8.24 24.30 -24.38
N ALA A 156 -9.53 24.29 -24.70
CA ALA A 156 -10.22 23.18 -25.33
C ALA A 156 -9.46 22.61 -26.56
N GLY A 157 -9.25 21.30 -26.58
CA GLY A 157 -8.59 20.59 -27.69
C GLY A 157 -7.10 20.91 -27.87
N VAL A 158 -6.48 21.66 -26.95
CA VAL A 158 -5.03 21.90 -26.96
C VAL A 158 -4.33 20.77 -26.22
N THR A 159 -3.46 20.05 -26.92
CA THR A 159 -2.65 18.99 -26.34
C THR A 159 -1.53 19.56 -25.47
N SER A 160 -1.31 18.95 -24.30
CA SER A 160 -0.23 19.28 -23.38
C SER A 160 1.15 19.14 -24.03
N ARG A 161 2.18 19.69 -23.37
CA ARG A 161 3.55 19.23 -23.62
C ARG A 161 3.70 17.77 -23.16
N ALA A 162 4.75 17.11 -23.65
CA ALA A 162 5.10 15.78 -23.19
C ALA A 162 5.44 15.83 -21.70
N ILE A 163 4.79 14.96 -20.92
CA ILE A 163 4.96 14.81 -19.46
C ILE A 163 5.58 13.42 -19.23
N PRO A 164 6.72 13.30 -18.53
CA PRO A 164 7.32 12.00 -18.22
C PRO A 164 6.45 11.21 -17.26
N PHE A 165 6.32 9.90 -17.46
CA PHE A 165 5.73 9.03 -16.44
C PHE A 165 6.63 8.96 -15.20
N SER A 166 6.04 8.96 -14.01
CA SER A 166 6.74 8.65 -12.77
C SER A 166 6.78 7.14 -12.58
N ALA A 167 7.77 6.50 -13.19
CA ALA A 167 8.02 5.08 -12.98
C ALA A 167 9.51 4.77 -13.10
N SER A 168 9.95 3.76 -12.36
CA SER A 168 11.32 3.28 -12.36
C SER A 168 11.38 1.76 -12.32
N ASP A 169 12.50 1.23 -12.78
CA ASP A 169 12.83 -0.18 -12.69
C ASP A 169 14.15 -0.29 -11.95
N ALA A 170 14.17 -1.02 -10.83
CA ALA A 170 15.36 -1.13 -9.98
C ALA A 170 16.55 -1.77 -10.70
N ASP A 171 16.30 -2.55 -11.76
CA ASP A 171 17.32 -3.18 -12.58
C ASP A 171 17.73 -2.33 -13.80
N GLY A 172 17.11 -1.16 -13.98
CA GLY A 172 17.36 -0.22 -15.08
C GLY A 172 16.79 -0.67 -16.42
N HIS A 173 15.78 -1.54 -16.42
CA HIS A 173 15.13 -1.99 -17.65
C HIS A 173 14.34 -0.87 -18.33
N ARG A 174 14.17 -1.01 -19.66
CA ARG A 174 13.31 -0.12 -20.42
C ARG A 174 11.85 -0.43 -20.10
N LEU A 175 11.13 0.62 -19.70
CA LEU A 175 9.70 0.56 -19.46
C LEU A 175 8.89 0.87 -20.73
N VAL A 176 7.75 0.19 -20.83
CA VAL A 176 6.69 0.39 -21.80
C VAL A 176 5.43 0.78 -21.03
N PHE A 177 4.78 1.85 -21.45
CA PHE A 177 3.63 2.47 -20.83
C PHE A 177 2.37 2.27 -21.69
N SER A 178 1.24 2.08 -21.01
CA SER A 178 -0.10 2.08 -21.61
C SER A 178 -1.12 2.75 -20.69
N VAL A 179 -2.15 3.37 -21.27
CA VAL A 179 -3.23 4.07 -20.58
C VAL A 179 -4.57 3.60 -21.19
N PRO A 180 -5.61 3.27 -20.39
CA PRO A 180 -6.92 2.92 -20.92
C PRO A 180 -7.56 4.06 -21.72
N ASP A 181 -8.38 3.71 -22.72
CA ASP A 181 -9.09 4.68 -23.54
C ASP A 181 -10.13 5.48 -22.71
N GLN A 182 -10.48 6.68 -23.18
CA GLN A 182 -11.48 7.53 -22.53
C GLN A 182 -12.81 6.79 -22.31
N GLY A 183 -13.33 6.88 -21.08
CA GLY A 183 -14.60 6.25 -20.67
C GLY A 183 -14.56 4.73 -20.50
N GLN A 184 -13.38 4.10 -20.59
CA GLN A 184 -13.17 2.73 -20.11
C GLN A 184 -12.81 2.75 -18.61
N PRO A 185 -13.02 1.64 -17.87
CA PRO A 185 -12.50 1.48 -16.52
C PRO A 185 -11.02 1.88 -16.41
N GLY A 186 -10.70 2.75 -15.46
CA GLY A 186 -9.36 3.34 -15.29
C GLY A 186 -8.94 4.39 -16.34
N GLY A 187 -9.76 4.70 -17.35
CA GLY A 187 -9.50 5.72 -18.36
C GLY A 187 -9.97 7.13 -17.94
N PRO A 188 -9.50 8.19 -18.64
CA PRO A 188 -9.97 9.55 -18.40
C PRO A 188 -11.46 9.69 -18.74
N SER A 189 -12.16 10.58 -18.04
CA SER A 189 -13.57 10.89 -18.32
C SER A 189 -13.73 12.11 -19.22
N HIS A 190 -12.77 13.03 -19.19
CA HIS A 190 -12.89 14.36 -19.81
C HIS A 190 -11.72 14.73 -20.74
N GLY A 191 -10.99 13.74 -21.25
CA GLY A 191 -9.93 13.96 -22.21
C GLY A 191 -9.36 12.66 -22.77
N THR A 192 -8.33 12.80 -23.60
CA THR A 192 -7.62 11.68 -24.24
C THR A 192 -6.13 11.75 -23.94
N VAL A 193 -5.51 10.58 -23.74
CA VAL A 193 -4.08 10.44 -23.44
C VAL A 193 -3.37 9.75 -24.60
N SER A 194 -2.25 10.32 -25.05
CA SER A 194 -1.38 9.70 -26.06
C SER A 194 0.00 9.42 -25.47
N VAL A 195 0.44 8.16 -25.55
CA VAL A 195 1.69 7.67 -24.97
C VAL A 195 2.83 7.62 -25.99
N ASP A 196 3.98 8.19 -25.64
CA ASP A 196 5.26 8.03 -26.35
C ASP A 196 6.21 7.13 -25.54
N ASN A 197 6.23 5.85 -25.93
CA ASN A 197 7.08 4.81 -25.36
C ASN A 197 8.58 4.94 -25.70
N ALA A 198 8.95 5.79 -26.66
CA ALA A 198 10.36 6.07 -26.94
C ALA A 198 10.92 7.10 -25.97
N ALA A 199 10.10 8.08 -25.59
CA ALA A 199 10.45 9.12 -24.63
C ALA A 199 10.10 8.78 -23.17
N GLY A 200 9.20 7.79 -22.93
CA GLY A 200 8.67 7.50 -21.60
C GLY A 200 7.73 8.61 -21.10
N THR A 201 7.01 9.24 -22.03
CA THR A 201 6.16 10.41 -21.76
C THR A 201 4.75 10.21 -22.28
N PHE A 202 3.79 10.98 -21.80
CA PHE A 202 2.45 11.09 -22.37
C PHE A 202 2.08 12.55 -22.67
N THR A 203 1.00 12.71 -23.43
CA THR A 203 0.33 14.00 -23.63
C THR A 203 -1.15 13.85 -23.33
N TYR A 204 -1.77 14.91 -22.80
CA TYR A 204 -3.18 14.97 -22.47
C TYR A 204 -3.88 16.02 -23.35
N THR A 205 -5.06 15.70 -23.88
CA THR A 205 -5.91 16.63 -24.64
C THR A 205 -7.30 16.65 -24.00
N PRO A 206 -7.72 17.78 -23.39
CA PRO A 206 -9.04 17.89 -22.77
C PRO A 206 -10.15 17.89 -23.82
N ASP A 207 -11.31 17.39 -23.43
CA ASP A 207 -12.56 17.49 -24.18
C ASP A 207 -12.98 18.95 -24.40
N GLY A 208 -13.93 19.15 -25.31
CA GLY A 208 -14.44 20.48 -25.66
C GLY A 208 -14.93 21.26 -24.44
N ASP A 209 -14.31 22.43 -24.20
CA ASP A 209 -14.60 23.37 -23.11
C ASP A 209 -14.44 22.80 -21.68
N PHE A 210 -13.70 21.70 -21.49
CA PHE A 210 -13.47 21.13 -20.17
C PHE A 210 -12.45 21.93 -19.34
N THR A 211 -12.92 22.45 -18.20
CA THR A 211 -12.12 22.95 -17.08
C THR A 211 -12.52 22.15 -15.85
N GLY A 212 -11.56 21.57 -15.16
CA GLY A 212 -11.80 20.70 -14.02
C GLY A 212 -10.72 19.66 -13.81
N THR A 213 -11.00 18.74 -12.91
CA THR A 213 -10.14 17.60 -12.59
C THR A 213 -10.53 16.39 -13.44
N ASP A 214 -9.56 15.73 -14.05
CA ASP A 214 -9.72 14.48 -14.79
C ASP A 214 -8.70 13.46 -14.28
N THR A 215 -9.02 12.17 -14.32
CA THR A 215 -8.18 11.13 -13.70
C THR A 215 -8.12 9.88 -14.55
N PHE A 216 -6.95 9.25 -14.63
CA PHE A 216 -6.75 7.98 -15.34
C PHE A 216 -5.62 7.16 -14.72
N SER A 217 -5.56 5.86 -14.98
CA SER A 217 -4.44 5.00 -14.60
C SER A 217 -3.50 4.73 -15.77
N PHE A 218 -2.22 4.51 -15.48
CA PHE A 218 -1.23 4.06 -16.44
C PHE A 218 -0.56 2.79 -15.94
N VAL A 219 -0.22 1.90 -16.87
CA VAL A 219 0.56 0.69 -16.61
C VAL A 219 1.97 0.92 -17.11
N ALA A 220 2.97 0.74 -16.25
CA ALA A 220 4.38 0.67 -16.62
C ALA A 220 4.83 -0.79 -16.66
N SER A 221 5.54 -1.19 -17.71
CA SER A 221 5.89 -2.58 -17.97
C SER A 221 7.31 -2.79 -18.49
N ASP A 222 8.03 -3.76 -17.93
CA ASP A 222 9.35 -4.19 -18.43
C ASP A 222 9.27 -5.47 -19.29
N ASP A 223 8.07 -5.84 -19.79
CA ASP A 223 7.74 -7.02 -20.63
C ASP A 223 8.60 -7.19 -21.91
N THR A 224 9.56 -6.29 -22.15
CA THR A 224 10.50 -6.32 -23.28
C THR A 224 11.92 -6.78 -22.90
N SER A 225 12.19 -7.06 -21.62
CA SER A 225 13.49 -7.55 -21.12
C SER A 225 13.69 -9.05 -21.42
N LEU A 226 14.93 -9.48 -21.71
CA LEU A 226 15.28 -10.90 -21.86
C LEU A 226 15.51 -11.55 -20.49
N HIS A 227 14.49 -12.21 -19.95
CA HIS A 227 14.59 -13.02 -18.74
C HIS A 227 14.08 -14.46 -19.01
N PHE A 228 14.49 -15.41 -18.18
CA PHE A 228 14.13 -16.81 -18.32
C PHE A 228 13.46 -17.28 -17.04
N HIS A 229 12.16 -17.54 -17.10
CA HIS A 229 11.44 -18.15 -16.00
C HIS A 229 11.76 -19.64 -15.88
N ALA A 230 13.02 -20.01 -15.64
CA ALA A 230 13.42 -21.42 -15.53
C ALA A 230 12.52 -22.17 -14.55
N TRP A 231 12.16 -21.52 -13.44
CA TRP A 231 11.35 -22.09 -12.38
C TRP A 231 9.84 -21.91 -12.55
N ALA A 232 9.33 -20.82 -13.16
CA ALA A 232 7.91 -20.78 -13.52
C ALA A 232 7.59 -21.81 -14.62
N GLY A 233 8.51 -22.01 -15.57
CA GLY A 233 8.42 -23.08 -16.57
C GLY A 233 8.49 -24.47 -15.95
N LEU A 234 9.31 -24.69 -14.93
CA LEU A 234 9.38 -25.98 -14.24
C LEU A 234 8.17 -26.25 -13.33
N LEU A 235 7.68 -25.25 -12.58
CA LEU A 235 6.51 -25.38 -11.71
C LEU A 235 5.19 -25.42 -12.51
N ASN A 236 5.07 -24.68 -13.62
CA ASN A 236 3.95 -24.85 -14.55
C ASN A 236 4.01 -26.18 -15.29
N ALA A 237 5.19 -26.68 -15.67
CA ALA A 237 5.32 -27.99 -16.32
C ALA A 237 5.14 -29.17 -15.35
N ALA A 238 5.51 -29.03 -14.07
CA ALA A 238 5.41 -30.08 -13.05
C ALA A 238 4.06 -30.10 -12.31
N PHE A 239 3.39 -28.94 -12.18
CA PHE A 239 2.23 -28.80 -11.29
C PHE A 239 1.05 -27.99 -11.85
N GLY A 240 1.17 -27.32 -13.02
CA GLY A 240 0.05 -26.59 -13.65
C GLY A 240 -0.58 -25.50 -12.77
N LEU A 241 0.23 -24.91 -11.88
CA LEU A 241 -0.23 -24.48 -10.57
C LEU A 241 -0.22 -22.96 -10.37
N LEU A 242 0.56 -22.26 -11.20
CA LEU A 242 0.83 -20.85 -11.04
C LEU A 242 0.39 -20.17 -12.33
N GLY A 243 -0.86 -19.69 -12.31
CA GLY A 243 -1.24 -18.56 -13.17
C GLY A 243 -0.17 -17.46 -13.05
N THR A 244 -0.08 -16.60 -14.04
CA THR A 244 1.00 -15.61 -14.27
C THR A 244 1.27 -14.61 -13.12
N GLY A 245 0.74 -14.80 -11.90
CA GLY A 245 0.89 -13.94 -10.73
C GLY A 245 1.97 -14.33 -9.72
N LEU A 246 2.77 -15.38 -9.94
CA LEU A 246 4.07 -15.56 -9.23
C LEU A 246 5.28 -15.23 -10.12
N ALA A 247 5.03 -14.62 -11.29
CA ALA A 247 6.04 -13.82 -11.96
C ALA A 247 6.26 -12.56 -11.12
N GLY A 248 7.51 -12.16 -10.89
CA GLY A 248 7.79 -10.74 -10.62
C GLY A 248 7.04 -9.96 -11.69
N GLY A 249 6.09 -9.14 -11.25
CA GLY A 249 5.13 -8.51 -12.12
C GLY A 249 5.90 -7.70 -13.15
N HIS A 250 5.80 -8.05 -14.42
CA HIS A 250 6.37 -7.21 -15.46
C HIS A 250 5.59 -5.92 -15.68
N ARG A 251 4.67 -5.62 -14.77
CA ARG A 251 3.68 -4.56 -14.86
C ARG A 251 3.43 -4.03 -13.47
N THR A 252 3.29 -2.72 -13.41
CA THR A 252 2.83 -1.97 -12.25
C THR A 252 1.89 -0.89 -12.76
N THR A 253 0.97 -0.46 -11.92
CA THR A 253 -0.05 0.51 -12.29
C THR A 253 0.06 1.70 -11.36
N ALA A 254 -0.24 2.90 -11.84
CA ALA A 254 -0.41 4.08 -10.99
C ALA A 254 -1.42 5.04 -11.60
N THR A 255 -1.90 5.99 -10.80
CA THR A 255 -2.90 6.97 -11.20
C THR A 255 -2.26 8.29 -11.61
N VAL A 256 -2.75 8.93 -12.66
CA VAL A 256 -2.52 10.35 -12.97
C VAL A 256 -3.79 11.16 -12.73
N THR A 257 -3.66 12.25 -11.98
CA THR A 257 -4.68 13.28 -11.83
C THR A 257 -4.26 14.53 -12.61
N VAL A 258 -5.14 15.01 -13.48
CA VAL A 258 -4.94 16.23 -14.27
C VAL A 258 -5.84 17.33 -13.73
N PHE A 259 -5.23 18.44 -13.32
CA PHE A 259 -5.90 19.67 -12.90
C PHE A 259 -5.86 20.66 -14.07
N ASN A 260 -6.88 20.66 -14.94
CA ASN A 260 -6.92 21.58 -16.08
C ASN A 260 -7.65 22.87 -15.72
N ASN A 261 -6.91 23.98 -15.59
CA ASN A 261 -7.41 25.28 -15.14
C ASN A 261 -8.04 25.24 -13.73
N VAL A 262 -7.50 24.39 -12.86
CA VAL A 262 -7.87 24.28 -11.44
C VAL A 262 -6.69 24.77 -10.61
N ASP A 263 -6.93 25.73 -9.72
CA ASP A 263 -5.91 26.20 -8.77
C ASP A 263 -5.94 25.29 -7.53
N ILE A 264 -4.88 24.50 -7.36
CA ILE A 264 -4.73 23.59 -6.22
C ILE A 264 -3.91 24.21 -5.08
N ARG A 265 -3.42 25.45 -5.23
CA ARG A 265 -2.64 26.12 -4.17
C ARG A 265 -3.58 26.87 -3.22
N PRO A 266 -3.33 26.85 -1.91
CA PRO A 266 -4.13 27.64 -0.99
C PRO A 266 -4.01 29.14 -1.29
N ASP A 267 -5.14 29.78 -1.58
CA ASP A 267 -5.27 31.21 -1.39
C ASP A 267 -5.14 31.52 0.11
N PRO A 268 -4.16 32.33 0.54
CA PRO A 268 -3.98 32.73 1.93
C PRO A 268 -5.22 33.35 2.58
N GLU A 269 -6.17 33.86 1.79
CA GLU A 269 -7.39 34.50 2.27
C GLU A 269 -8.67 33.65 2.12
N LEU A 270 -8.67 32.56 1.34
CA LEU A 270 -9.91 31.81 1.02
C LEU A 270 -9.94 30.34 1.43
N ALA A 271 -8.80 29.64 1.62
CA ALA A 271 -8.76 28.25 2.14
C ALA A 271 -9.84 27.29 1.57
N VAL A 272 -10.19 27.40 0.29
CA VAL A 272 -11.09 26.46 -0.39
C VAL A 272 -10.27 25.62 -1.35
N TYR A 273 -10.10 24.34 -1.05
CA TYR A 273 -9.55 23.35 -1.97
C TYR A 273 -10.69 22.70 -2.75
N THR A 274 -10.44 22.35 -4.02
CA THR A 274 -11.38 21.54 -4.81
C THR A 274 -11.10 20.07 -4.56
N ASP A 275 -12.05 19.35 -4.00
CA ASP A 275 -11.97 17.88 -3.92
C ASP A 275 -11.92 17.27 -5.32
N ILE A 276 -11.13 16.20 -5.46
CA ILE A 276 -11.21 15.28 -6.58
C ILE A 276 -12.48 14.47 -6.38
N VAL A 277 -13.37 14.50 -7.36
CA VAL A 277 -14.63 13.74 -7.33
C VAL A 277 -14.63 12.78 -8.50
N GLY A 278 -14.98 11.53 -8.25
CA GLY A 278 -15.17 10.55 -9.29
C GLY A 278 -16.10 9.44 -8.85
N ASP A 279 -16.20 8.41 -9.67
CA ASP A 279 -16.92 7.19 -9.37
C ASP A 279 -16.14 5.96 -9.83
N PHE A 280 -16.39 4.83 -9.16
CA PHE A 280 -15.88 3.52 -9.56
C PHE A 280 -16.83 2.42 -9.14
N SER A 281 -16.80 1.33 -9.87
CA SER A 281 -17.68 0.19 -9.71
C SER A 281 -16.99 -0.95 -8.97
N VAL A 282 -17.70 -1.56 -8.01
CA VAL A 282 -17.23 -2.71 -7.24
C VAL A 282 -18.19 -3.88 -7.43
N LEU A 283 -17.65 -5.03 -7.86
CA LEU A 283 -18.37 -6.29 -7.98
C LEU A 283 -17.90 -7.27 -6.91
N THR A 284 -18.86 -7.93 -6.24
CA THR A 284 -18.59 -9.13 -5.44
C THR A 284 -19.26 -10.34 -6.09
N TYR A 285 -18.52 -11.45 -6.21
CA TYR A 285 -19.07 -12.65 -6.81
C TYR A 285 -18.46 -13.97 -6.29
N ASN A 286 -19.27 -14.78 -5.61
CA ASN A 286 -18.94 -16.18 -5.37
C ASN A 286 -19.09 -17.00 -6.66
N VAL A 287 -17.96 -17.41 -7.26
CA VAL A 287 -17.91 -18.06 -8.56
C VAL A 287 -18.03 -19.58 -8.49
N SER A 288 -18.32 -20.17 -7.33
CA SER A 288 -18.50 -21.63 -7.16
C SER A 288 -17.38 -22.48 -7.79
N GLY A 289 -16.13 -22.07 -7.60
CA GLY A 289 -14.95 -22.60 -8.31
C GLY A 289 -14.36 -23.88 -7.73
N LEU A 290 -15.07 -24.59 -6.84
CA LEU A 290 -14.72 -25.96 -6.44
C LEU A 290 -14.69 -26.91 -7.65
N PRO A 291 -13.83 -27.94 -7.65
CA PRO A 291 -13.85 -28.96 -8.70
C PRO A 291 -15.09 -29.85 -8.59
N PHE A 292 -15.51 -30.45 -9.71
CA PHE A 292 -16.53 -31.50 -9.67
C PHE A 292 -16.05 -32.69 -8.84
N PRO A 293 -16.88 -33.33 -7.99
CA PRO A 293 -18.31 -33.09 -7.77
C PRO A 293 -18.64 -32.14 -6.60
N PHE A 294 -17.68 -31.37 -6.10
CA PHE A 294 -17.83 -30.59 -4.87
C PHE A 294 -18.40 -29.18 -5.09
N SER A 295 -18.49 -28.70 -6.34
CA SER A 295 -19.12 -27.42 -6.68
C SER A 295 -20.63 -27.47 -6.62
N GLY A 296 -21.23 -26.45 -6.01
CA GLY A 296 -22.67 -26.16 -6.12
C GLY A 296 -23.08 -25.50 -7.44
N GLY A 297 -22.11 -25.10 -8.28
CA GLY A 297 -22.34 -24.38 -9.53
C GLY A 297 -22.72 -25.29 -10.72
N PRO A 298 -23.33 -24.71 -11.77
CA PRO A 298 -23.72 -25.47 -12.97
C PRO A 298 -22.52 -26.03 -13.73
N PHE A 299 -22.68 -27.24 -14.28
CA PHE A 299 -21.68 -27.92 -15.08
C PHE A 299 -21.90 -27.67 -16.59
N PRO A 300 -20.84 -27.49 -17.42
CA PRO A 300 -19.40 -27.59 -17.09
C PRO A 300 -18.78 -26.32 -16.48
N ARG A 301 -18.02 -26.46 -15.37
CA ARG A 301 -17.42 -25.32 -14.65
C ARG A 301 -16.45 -24.48 -15.48
N ILE A 302 -15.57 -25.08 -16.27
CA ILE A 302 -14.60 -24.34 -17.09
C ILE A 302 -15.29 -23.35 -18.04
N THR A 303 -16.38 -23.78 -18.70
CA THR A 303 -17.15 -22.92 -19.61
C THR A 303 -17.82 -21.78 -18.85
N SER A 304 -18.46 -22.09 -17.72
CA SER A 304 -19.06 -21.07 -16.87
C SER A 304 -18.03 -20.07 -16.36
N THR A 305 -16.84 -20.52 -15.92
CA THR A 305 -15.79 -19.63 -15.43
C THR A 305 -15.21 -18.72 -16.52
N LEU A 306 -15.03 -19.22 -17.75
CA LEU A 306 -14.62 -18.39 -18.90
C LEU A 306 -15.66 -17.31 -19.22
N GLU A 307 -16.93 -17.69 -19.17
CA GLU A 307 -18.05 -16.78 -19.44
C GLU A 307 -18.20 -15.72 -18.36
N ILE A 308 -18.02 -16.10 -17.08
CA ILE A 308 -17.91 -15.15 -15.97
C ILE A 308 -16.77 -14.17 -16.23
N GLY A 309 -15.57 -14.68 -16.51
CA GLY A 309 -14.37 -13.88 -16.79
C GLY A 309 -14.60 -12.81 -17.86
N SER A 310 -15.26 -13.18 -18.97
CA SER A 310 -15.56 -12.26 -20.08
C SER A 310 -16.48 -11.09 -19.76
N ARG A 311 -17.06 -11.04 -18.55
CA ARG A 311 -18.00 -10.01 -18.09
C ARG A 311 -17.44 -9.17 -16.95
N LEU A 312 -16.22 -9.47 -16.48
CA LEU A 312 -15.63 -8.79 -15.35
C LEU A 312 -15.05 -7.42 -15.73
N ASP A 313 -14.58 -7.25 -16.97
CA ASP A 313 -13.97 -6.00 -17.46
C ASP A 313 -14.93 -4.79 -17.47
N GLY A 314 -16.22 -5.00 -17.20
CA GLY A 314 -17.19 -3.92 -17.00
C GLY A 314 -17.12 -3.26 -15.63
N PHE A 315 -16.26 -3.74 -14.73
CA PHE A 315 -16.15 -3.27 -13.35
C PHE A 315 -14.72 -2.83 -13.01
N ASP A 316 -14.56 -1.83 -12.14
CA ASP A 316 -13.25 -1.31 -11.77
C ASP A 316 -12.56 -2.19 -10.72
N VAL A 317 -13.31 -2.68 -9.74
CA VAL A 317 -12.82 -3.58 -8.68
C VAL A 317 -13.69 -4.84 -8.63
N VAL A 318 -13.07 -6.00 -8.77
CA VAL A 318 -13.76 -7.29 -8.75
C VAL A 318 -13.19 -8.18 -7.67
N ASN A 319 -14.02 -8.53 -6.69
CA ASN A 319 -13.69 -9.48 -5.64
C ASN A 319 -14.44 -10.79 -5.86
N VAL A 320 -13.68 -11.86 -6.13
CA VAL A 320 -14.24 -13.20 -6.34
C VAL A 320 -14.00 -14.10 -5.13
N GLN A 321 -15.03 -14.87 -4.77
CA GLN A 321 -15.00 -15.90 -3.74
C GLN A 321 -15.14 -17.30 -4.38
N GLU A 322 -14.67 -18.32 -3.68
CA GLU A 322 -14.59 -19.71 -4.16
C GLU A 322 -13.82 -19.91 -5.49
N ASP A 323 -12.94 -19.00 -5.91
CA ASP A 323 -12.09 -19.17 -7.09
C ASP A 323 -10.90 -20.12 -6.83
N ILE A 324 -11.22 -21.39 -6.61
CA ILE A 324 -10.31 -22.37 -6.01
C ILE A 324 -9.50 -23.13 -7.06
N ALA A 325 -10.16 -23.56 -8.15
CA ALA A 325 -9.58 -24.49 -9.13
C ALA A 325 -9.54 -23.97 -10.58
N TYR A 326 -10.16 -22.81 -10.87
CA TYR A 326 -10.34 -22.34 -12.24
C TYR A 326 -9.85 -20.90 -12.49
N HIS A 327 -9.06 -20.32 -11.59
CA HIS A 327 -8.55 -18.94 -11.68
C HIS A 327 -7.96 -18.58 -13.04
N GLN A 328 -7.13 -19.47 -13.61
CA GLN A 328 -6.53 -19.24 -14.94
C GLN A 328 -7.56 -19.09 -16.06
N PHE A 329 -8.73 -19.72 -15.94
CA PHE A 329 -9.83 -19.58 -16.90
C PHE A 329 -10.65 -18.32 -16.62
N LEU A 330 -10.77 -17.94 -15.35
CA LEU A 330 -11.46 -16.72 -14.94
C LEU A 330 -10.77 -15.48 -15.50
N ILE A 331 -9.44 -15.46 -15.46
CA ILE A 331 -8.63 -14.32 -15.94
C ILE A 331 -8.20 -14.43 -17.41
N ALA A 332 -8.59 -15.50 -18.12
CA ALA A 332 -8.08 -15.77 -19.46
C ALA A 332 -8.49 -14.73 -20.51
N GLY A 333 -9.58 -14.00 -20.23
CA GLY A 333 -10.16 -13.00 -21.12
C GLY A 333 -10.43 -11.68 -20.42
N THR A 334 -9.76 -11.41 -19.30
CA THR A 334 -9.85 -10.12 -18.59
C THR A 334 -8.62 -9.27 -18.85
N ASP A 335 -8.80 -7.95 -18.87
CA ASP A 335 -7.72 -6.98 -19.12
C ASP A 335 -7.51 -6.04 -17.93
N PHE A 336 -7.46 -6.62 -16.72
CA PHE A 336 -7.18 -5.83 -15.52
C PHE A 336 -5.69 -5.46 -15.41
N PRO A 337 -5.36 -4.17 -15.19
CA PRO A 337 -4.02 -3.68 -14.88
C PRO A 337 -3.36 -4.41 -13.71
N ASP A 338 -4.12 -4.73 -12.65
CA ASP A 338 -3.60 -5.41 -11.46
C ASP A 338 -4.55 -6.51 -10.96
N ARG A 339 -3.98 -7.53 -10.31
CA ARG A 339 -4.72 -8.69 -9.77
C ARG A 339 -3.91 -9.45 -8.73
N THR A 340 -4.62 -10.05 -7.78
CA THR A 340 -4.01 -10.93 -6.79
C THR A 340 -3.74 -12.32 -7.37
N ALA A 341 -2.57 -12.89 -7.09
CA ALA A 341 -2.30 -14.29 -7.37
C ALA A 341 -3.06 -15.21 -6.40
N PRO A 342 -3.55 -16.38 -6.86
CA PRO A 342 -4.13 -17.39 -5.98
C PRO A 342 -3.15 -17.83 -4.89
N SER A 343 -3.66 -18.21 -3.72
CA SER A 343 -2.80 -18.76 -2.67
C SER A 343 -2.08 -20.03 -3.13
N VAL A 344 -0.88 -20.27 -2.59
CA VAL A 344 -0.16 -21.53 -2.80
C VAL A 344 -0.97 -22.70 -2.19
N PRO A 345 -1.00 -23.88 -2.84
CA PRO A 345 -1.89 -24.97 -2.47
C PRO A 345 -1.42 -25.66 -1.19
N THR A 346 -2.37 -25.94 -0.30
CA THR A 346 -2.09 -26.52 1.01
C THR A 346 -2.04 -28.05 1.03
N TRP A 347 -2.47 -28.76 -0.03
CA TRP A 347 -2.36 -30.23 -0.10
C TRP A 347 -2.54 -30.79 -1.52
N ALA A 348 -1.72 -31.78 -1.88
CA ALA A 348 -1.78 -32.54 -3.13
C ALA A 348 -2.33 -33.96 -2.88
N TRP A 349 -3.60 -34.22 -3.16
CA TRP A 349 -4.14 -35.60 -3.12
C TRP A 349 -5.38 -35.83 -4.00
N PRO A 350 -5.41 -36.88 -4.85
CA PRO A 350 -4.32 -37.40 -5.65
C PRO A 350 -4.71 -37.32 -7.15
N VAL A 351 -4.38 -36.23 -7.84
CA VAL A 351 -3.71 -36.13 -9.17
C VAL A 351 -3.57 -34.62 -9.47
N GLY A 352 -2.47 -33.99 -9.04
CA GLY A 352 -1.90 -32.80 -9.70
C GLY A 352 -2.75 -31.53 -9.89
N VAL A 353 -3.75 -31.23 -9.04
CA VAL A 353 -4.47 -29.94 -9.08
C VAL A 353 -4.25 -29.20 -7.75
N PRO A 354 -3.73 -27.96 -7.76
CA PRO A 354 -3.75 -27.10 -6.56
C PRO A 354 -5.16 -26.73 -6.13
N PHE A 355 -5.35 -26.48 -4.83
CA PHE A 355 -6.50 -25.71 -4.36
C PHE A 355 -6.00 -24.44 -3.68
N SER A 356 -6.46 -23.29 -4.19
CA SER A 356 -6.31 -21.98 -3.52
C SER A 356 -7.38 -21.82 -2.43
N ASP A 357 -7.18 -20.86 -1.54
CA ASP A 357 -8.18 -20.32 -0.60
C ASP A 357 -9.44 -19.74 -1.26
N GLY A 358 -9.47 -19.60 -2.58
CA GLY A 358 -10.64 -19.15 -3.35
C GLY A 358 -10.90 -17.65 -3.32
N LEU A 359 -10.04 -16.86 -2.68
CA LEU A 359 -10.21 -15.42 -2.53
C LEU A 359 -9.24 -14.69 -3.47
N ASN A 360 -9.76 -14.07 -4.53
CA ASN A 360 -8.95 -13.29 -5.45
C ASN A 360 -9.60 -11.94 -5.78
N SER A 361 -8.78 -10.96 -6.11
CA SER A 361 -9.20 -9.61 -6.50
C SER A 361 -8.58 -9.25 -7.85
N MET A 362 -9.34 -8.56 -8.69
CA MET A 362 -8.87 -7.90 -9.91
C MET A 362 -9.22 -6.42 -9.80
N SER A 363 -8.33 -5.55 -10.27
CA SER A 363 -8.52 -4.11 -10.12
C SER A 363 -7.97 -3.33 -11.32
N SER A 364 -8.72 -2.30 -11.71
CA SER A 364 -8.29 -1.22 -12.61
C SER A 364 -7.30 -0.28 -11.94
N TYR A 365 -7.10 -0.46 -10.63
CA TYR A 365 -6.25 0.31 -9.76
C TYR A 365 -5.09 -0.51 -9.22
N TYR A 366 -4.06 0.19 -8.76
CA TYR A 366 -2.88 -0.44 -8.19
C TYR A 366 -3.17 -1.10 -6.84
N LEU A 367 -2.79 -2.37 -6.69
CA LEU A 367 -2.90 -3.17 -5.47
C LEU A 367 -1.59 -3.11 -4.68
N GLU A 368 -1.52 -2.23 -3.68
CA GLU A 368 -0.33 -2.03 -2.85
C GLU A 368 -0.02 -3.24 -1.97
N SER A 369 -1.04 -3.89 -1.42
CA SER A 369 -0.86 -4.95 -0.44
C SER A 369 -1.84 -6.09 -0.65
N LEU A 370 -1.43 -7.29 -0.24
CA LEU A 370 -2.27 -8.48 -0.15
C LEU A 370 -1.98 -9.21 1.15
N GLN A 371 -2.98 -9.33 2.02
CA GLN A 371 -2.95 -10.22 3.18
C GLN A 371 -4.08 -11.23 3.09
N ARG A 372 -3.82 -12.47 3.52
CA ARG A 372 -4.76 -13.60 3.49
C ARG A 372 -4.96 -14.10 4.91
N GLN A 373 -6.21 -14.16 5.37
CA GLN A 373 -6.57 -14.59 6.71
C GLN A 373 -7.60 -15.72 6.64
N ALA A 374 -7.22 -16.92 7.10
CA ALA A 374 -8.16 -18.02 7.23
C ALA A 374 -9.02 -17.87 8.50
N TRP A 375 -10.23 -18.42 8.50
CA TRP A 375 -11.05 -18.47 9.72
C TRP A 375 -10.42 -19.38 10.77
N SER A 376 -10.13 -18.83 11.95
CA SER A 376 -9.57 -19.57 13.07
C SER A 376 -10.48 -20.72 13.54
N ALA A 377 -11.80 -20.53 13.42
CA ALA A 377 -12.81 -21.53 13.77
C ALA A 377 -12.98 -22.66 12.74
N ARG A 378 -12.36 -22.56 11.55
CA ARG A 378 -12.56 -23.50 10.42
C ARG A 378 -11.28 -24.20 9.92
N ALA A 379 -10.24 -24.27 10.74
CA ALA A 379 -8.90 -24.71 10.36
C ALA A 379 -8.78 -26.11 9.69
N ASP A 380 -9.78 -27.00 9.86
CA ASP A 380 -9.74 -28.40 9.40
C ASP A 380 -10.55 -28.66 8.10
N LEU A 381 -11.06 -27.62 7.42
CA LEU A 381 -11.83 -27.77 6.18
C LEU A 381 -10.94 -27.77 4.93
N LEU A 382 -11.43 -28.44 3.86
CA LEU A 382 -10.78 -28.45 2.54
C LEU A 382 -10.69 -27.05 1.93
N ASN A 383 -11.68 -26.21 2.21
CA ASN A 383 -11.64 -24.77 2.05
C ASN A 383 -12.14 -24.16 3.38
N PRO A 384 -11.24 -23.61 4.22
CA PRO A 384 -11.62 -23.03 5.50
C PRO A 384 -12.34 -21.68 5.34
N GLY A 385 -12.33 -21.10 4.15
CA GLY A 385 -12.74 -19.72 3.93
C GLY A 385 -11.84 -18.75 4.66
N GLY A 386 -12.24 -17.49 4.67
CA GLY A 386 -11.51 -16.45 5.33
C GLY A 386 -11.83 -15.10 4.73
N PHE A 387 -10.84 -14.24 4.75
CA PHE A 387 -10.88 -12.99 4.02
C PHE A 387 -9.51 -12.60 3.50
N THR A 388 -9.48 -11.89 2.38
CA THR A 388 -8.32 -11.13 1.93
C THR A 388 -8.48 -9.67 2.24
N TYR A 389 -7.35 -9.02 2.50
CA TYR A 389 -7.22 -7.58 2.59
C TYR A 389 -6.32 -7.10 1.45
N THR A 390 -6.78 -6.10 0.72
CA THR A 390 -6.00 -5.37 -0.26
C THR A 390 -6.10 -3.87 0.00
N ARG A 391 -5.07 -3.14 -0.40
CA ARG A 391 -5.10 -1.68 -0.43
C ARG A 391 -5.03 -1.23 -1.87
N GLN A 392 -6.04 -0.50 -2.31
CA GLN A 392 -6.18 -0.12 -3.71
C GLN A 392 -6.08 1.39 -3.87
N HIS A 393 -5.23 1.88 -4.76
CA HIS A 393 -5.05 3.31 -5.01
C HIS A 393 -6.06 3.82 -6.04
N ILE A 394 -7.11 4.45 -5.55
CA ILE A 394 -8.18 5.01 -6.39
C ILE A 394 -7.71 6.30 -7.07
N PRO A 395 -8.45 6.80 -8.08
CA PRO A 395 -8.02 8.01 -8.74
C PRO A 395 -7.99 9.21 -7.78
N GLY A 396 -7.02 10.11 -7.98
CA GLY A 396 -6.68 11.11 -6.97
C GLY A 396 -5.60 10.70 -5.96
N GLY A 397 -4.94 9.55 -6.13
CA GLY A 397 -3.74 9.16 -5.38
C GLY A 397 -3.97 8.72 -3.93
N SER A 398 -5.23 8.71 -3.47
CA SER A 398 -5.59 8.10 -2.19
C SER A 398 -5.89 6.61 -2.34
N SER A 399 -6.10 5.93 -1.22
CA SER A 399 -6.42 4.50 -1.23
C SER A 399 -7.63 4.12 -0.39
N VAL A 400 -8.28 3.05 -0.84
CA VAL A 400 -9.37 2.37 -0.14
C VAL A 400 -8.87 1.00 0.29
N ASP A 401 -9.15 0.65 1.54
CA ASP A 401 -8.90 -0.70 2.04
C ASP A 401 -10.08 -1.59 1.64
N VAL A 402 -9.80 -2.63 0.86
CA VAL A 402 -10.81 -3.50 0.27
C VAL A 402 -10.65 -4.91 0.85
N TYR A 403 -11.74 -5.40 1.43
CA TYR A 403 -11.84 -6.73 2.01
C TYR A 403 -12.73 -7.61 1.15
N ASN A 404 -12.28 -8.84 0.93
CA ASN A 404 -13.04 -9.88 0.21
C ASN A 404 -13.21 -11.07 1.16
N VAL A 405 -14.46 -11.38 1.51
CA VAL A 405 -14.86 -12.32 2.57
C VAL A 405 -15.52 -13.55 1.96
N ASP A 406 -15.11 -14.74 2.41
CA ASP A 406 -15.79 -16.01 2.07
C ASP A 406 -15.97 -16.86 3.33
N THR A 407 -17.16 -17.40 3.53
CA THR A 407 -17.40 -18.37 4.59
C THR A 407 -17.02 -19.80 4.17
N SER A 408 -16.95 -20.09 2.88
CA SER A 408 -16.87 -21.45 2.33
C SER A 408 -18.04 -22.35 2.74
N GLY A 409 -19.19 -21.74 3.01
CA GLY A 409 -20.46 -22.39 3.32
C GLY A 409 -21.05 -21.96 4.66
N GLY A 410 -22.35 -21.63 4.63
CA GLY A 410 -23.12 -21.22 5.82
C GLY A 410 -22.86 -19.78 6.24
N ALA A 411 -23.53 -19.35 7.31
CA ALA A 411 -23.41 -18.01 7.87
C ALA A 411 -22.10 -17.81 8.63
N LEU A 412 -21.53 -16.60 8.60
CA LEU A 412 -20.48 -16.22 9.54
C LEU A 412 -20.96 -16.35 10.99
N THR A 413 -20.07 -16.86 11.84
CA THR A 413 -20.28 -16.93 13.29
C THR A 413 -19.87 -15.63 13.98
N ASN A 414 -20.26 -15.47 15.26
CA ASN A 414 -19.87 -14.31 16.05
C ASN A 414 -18.35 -14.19 16.21
N ASP A 415 -17.65 -15.33 16.34
CA ASP A 415 -16.19 -15.36 16.50
C ASP A 415 -15.49 -14.94 15.19
N GLU A 416 -16.04 -15.33 14.04
CA GLU A 416 -15.53 -14.92 12.72
C GLU A 416 -15.79 -13.43 12.44
N ILE A 417 -16.98 -12.93 12.79
CA ILE A 417 -17.30 -11.50 12.75
C ILE A 417 -16.33 -10.71 13.66
N ALA A 418 -16.02 -11.22 14.85
CA ALA A 418 -15.08 -10.60 15.76
C ALA A 418 -13.64 -10.63 15.22
N GLN A 419 -13.22 -11.75 14.59
CA GLN A 419 -11.93 -11.88 13.92
C GLN A 419 -11.79 -10.84 12.79
N LEU A 420 -12.79 -10.73 11.92
CA LEU A 420 -12.81 -9.74 10.83
C LEU A 420 -12.81 -8.31 11.37
N SER A 421 -13.64 -8.01 12.37
CA SER A 421 -13.71 -6.67 12.98
C SER A 421 -12.40 -6.28 13.66
N ALA A 422 -11.74 -7.22 14.36
CA ALA A 422 -10.44 -6.98 14.97
C ALA A 422 -9.37 -6.70 13.90
N PHE A 423 -9.42 -7.41 12.77
CA PHE A 423 -8.51 -7.17 11.67
C PHE A 423 -8.77 -5.81 10.99
N ILE A 424 -10.02 -5.45 10.72
CA ILE A 424 -10.38 -4.12 10.18
C ILE A 424 -9.92 -3.01 11.14
N GLY A 425 -10.20 -3.20 12.44
CA GLY A 425 -9.79 -2.28 13.49
C GLY A 425 -8.28 -2.17 13.66
N ALA A 426 -7.49 -3.17 13.25
CA ALA A 426 -6.04 -3.09 13.25
C ALA A 426 -5.50 -2.44 11.97
N ASN A 427 -6.01 -2.84 10.80
CA ASN A 427 -5.37 -2.51 9.52
C ASN A 427 -5.96 -1.27 8.82
N SER A 428 -7.18 -0.84 9.18
CA SER A 428 -7.94 0.19 8.47
C SER A 428 -8.43 1.36 9.31
N ILE A 429 -7.83 1.62 10.49
CA ILE A 429 -8.23 2.76 11.37
C ILE A 429 -8.20 4.07 10.58
N GLY A 430 -9.29 4.83 10.59
CA GLY A 430 -9.35 6.14 9.94
C GLY A 430 -9.38 6.15 8.41
N ARG A 431 -9.35 4.98 7.76
CA ARG A 431 -9.29 4.86 6.29
C ARG A 431 -10.66 4.60 5.68
N ALA A 432 -10.86 4.94 4.42
CA ALA A 432 -12.01 4.43 3.68
C ALA A 432 -11.91 2.90 3.56
N VAL A 433 -13.02 2.22 3.82
CA VAL A 433 -13.08 0.75 3.79
C VAL A 433 -14.24 0.31 2.93
N ILE A 434 -14.02 -0.73 2.12
CA ILE A 434 -15.07 -1.51 1.48
C ILE A 434 -14.90 -2.97 1.92
N VAL A 435 -15.94 -3.56 2.51
CA VAL A 435 -15.99 -4.98 2.86
C VAL A 435 -17.02 -5.67 1.99
N THR A 436 -16.53 -6.55 1.12
CA THR A 436 -17.33 -7.30 0.15
C THR A 436 -17.24 -8.80 0.41
N GLY A 437 -18.18 -9.56 -0.11
CA GLY A 437 -18.07 -11.02 -0.17
C GLY A 437 -19.31 -11.75 0.31
N ASP A 438 -19.20 -13.06 0.43
CA ASP A 438 -20.27 -13.94 0.91
C ASP A 438 -20.22 -14.03 2.44
N PHE A 439 -21.22 -13.43 3.11
CA PHE A 439 -21.39 -13.50 4.56
C PHE A 439 -22.26 -14.68 4.99
N GLY A 440 -22.97 -15.31 4.05
CA GLY A 440 -23.96 -16.36 4.29
C GLY A 440 -25.12 -15.93 5.20
N GLN A 441 -25.35 -14.63 5.39
CA GLN A 441 -26.36 -14.07 6.30
C GLN A 441 -27.37 -13.18 5.58
N TYR A 442 -28.57 -13.12 6.13
CA TYR A 442 -29.68 -12.27 5.71
C TYR A 442 -30.14 -11.43 6.90
N TYR A 443 -30.38 -10.13 6.72
CA TYR A 443 -31.09 -9.26 7.66
C TYR A 443 -32.47 -9.81 8.06
N SER A 444 -33.16 -10.50 7.15
CA SER A 444 -34.44 -11.16 7.45
C SER A 444 -34.31 -12.40 8.35
N ASP A 445 -33.09 -12.92 8.58
CA ASP A 445 -32.87 -14.05 9.49
C ASP A 445 -32.82 -13.61 10.96
N PRO A 446 -33.48 -14.34 11.88
CA PRO A 446 -33.35 -14.08 13.30
C PRO A 446 -31.93 -14.40 13.79
N GLY A 447 -31.33 -13.47 14.54
CA GLY A 447 -30.01 -13.69 15.16
C GLY A 447 -28.81 -13.46 14.25
N GLN A 448 -29.00 -12.88 13.07
CA GLN A 448 -27.92 -12.34 12.23
C GLN A 448 -27.08 -11.29 12.98
N THR A 449 -25.85 -11.07 12.54
CA THR A 449 -24.89 -10.15 13.15
C THR A 449 -24.43 -9.01 12.24
N LEU A 450 -24.94 -8.91 11.02
CA LEU A 450 -24.67 -7.85 10.03
C LEU A 450 -24.82 -6.44 10.62
N SER A 451 -25.92 -6.15 11.31
CA SER A 451 -26.13 -4.80 11.89
C SER A 451 -25.15 -4.49 13.02
N ALA A 452 -24.77 -5.50 13.81
CA ALA A 452 -23.78 -5.34 14.88
C ALA A 452 -22.37 -5.18 14.30
N PHE A 453 -22.04 -5.97 13.28
CA PHE A 453 -20.79 -5.87 12.52
C PHE A 453 -20.64 -4.48 11.91
N ALA A 454 -21.68 -3.99 11.23
CA ALA A 454 -21.70 -2.66 10.65
C ALA A 454 -21.48 -1.58 11.72
N ALA A 455 -22.20 -1.64 12.84
CA ALA A 455 -22.07 -0.68 13.93
C ALA A 455 -20.68 -0.67 14.59
N VAL A 456 -20.08 -1.85 14.84
CA VAL A 456 -18.76 -1.98 15.47
C VAL A 456 -17.66 -1.39 14.60
N ASN A 457 -17.77 -1.55 13.28
CA ASN A 457 -16.75 -1.11 12.33
C ASN A 457 -17.05 0.26 11.70
N GLY A 458 -18.15 0.91 12.10
CA GLY A 458 -18.60 2.18 11.51
C GLY A 458 -18.99 2.07 10.04
N LEU A 459 -19.44 0.90 9.60
CA LEU A 459 -19.80 0.62 8.20
C LEU A 459 -21.30 0.87 7.94
N THR A 460 -21.59 1.16 6.69
CA THR A 460 -22.92 1.21 6.09
C THR A 460 -23.03 0.11 5.03
N ASP A 461 -24.16 -0.61 5.00
CA ASP A 461 -24.45 -1.53 3.91
C ASP A 461 -25.01 -0.76 2.71
N ALA A 462 -24.39 -0.88 1.54
CA ALA A 462 -24.79 -0.18 0.32
C ALA A 462 -26.22 -0.53 -0.11
N TRP A 463 -26.63 -1.79 0.02
CA TRP A 463 -27.99 -2.22 -0.31
C TRP A 463 -29.01 -1.58 0.64
N VAL A 464 -28.71 -1.57 1.95
CA VAL A 464 -29.58 -0.91 2.93
C VAL A 464 -29.67 0.60 2.69
N GLN A 465 -28.56 1.25 2.33
CA GLN A 465 -28.56 2.67 1.97
C GLN A 465 -29.43 2.95 0.74
N VAL A 466 -29.19 2.24 -0.36
CA VAL A 466 -29.79 2.55 -1.67
C VAL A 466 -31.25 2.09 -1.74
N GLU A 467 -31.53 0.84 -1.37
CA GLU A 467 -32.87 0.24 -1.53
C GLU A 467 -33.82 0.57 -0.37
N PHE A 468 -33.28 0.83 0.83
CA PHE A 468 -34.08 1.03 2.05
C PHE A 468 -33.84 2.37 2.75
N GLY A 469 -33.11 3.30 2.12
CA GLY A 469 -32.88 4.64 2.67
C GLY A 469 -32.13 4.63 4.00
N GLY A 470 -31.25 3.64 4.21
CA GLY A 470 -30.44 3.48 5.42
C GLY A 470 -31.16 2.79 6.58
N LEU A 471 -32.43 2.39 6.43
CA LEU A 471 -33.18 1.67 7.45
C LEU A 471 -33.10 0.16 7.20
N THR A 472 -32.38 -0.54 8.07
CA THR A 472 -32.25 -2.01 7.98
C THR A 472 -33.61 -2.70 7.94
N PRO A 473 -33.95 -3.45 6.88
CA PRO A 473 -35.24 -4.13 6.77
C PRO A 473 -35.29 -5.36 7.69
N THR A 474 -36.43 -5.57 8.36
CA THR A 474 -36.64 -6.74 9.25
C THR A 474 -37.23 -7.96 8.55
N ASP A 475 -37.80 -7.78 7.36
CA ASP A 475 -38.56 -8.78 6.60
C ASP A 475 -38.36 -8.64 5.09
N ALA A 476 -37.12 -8.36 4.67
CA ALA A 476 -36.80 -8.25 3.25
C ALA A 476 -37.09 -9.53 2.46
N GLN A 477 -37.54 -9.36 1.23
CA GLN A 477 -37.89 -10.49 0.37
C GLN A 477 -36.63 -11.15 -0.20
N ARG A 478 -36.51 -12.47 -0.02
CA ARG A 478 -35.54 -13.30 -0.74
C ARG A 478 -36.10 -13.68 -2.09
N CYS A 479 -35.80 -12.88 -3.10
CA CYS A 479 -36.11 -13.15 -4.50
C CYS A 479 -34.82 -13.20 -5.33
N ALA A 480 -34.92 -13.59 -6.59
CA ALA A 480 -33.73 -13.88 -7.39
C ALA A 480 -33.04 -12.62 -7.94
N TYR A 481 -33.78 -11.75 -8.65
CA TYR A 481 -33.15 -10.82 -9.59
C TYR A 481 -33.50 -9.34 -9.43
N ALA A 482 -34.40 -8.97 -8.51
CA ALA A 482 -34.65 -7.55 -8.27
C ALA A 482 -33.60 -6.99 -7.31
N ASP A 483 -33.27 -5.71 -7.44
CA ASP A 483 -32.30 -5.03 -6.56
C ASP A 483 -32.80 -5.00 -5.11
N SER A 484 -34.12 -4.88 -4.92
CA SER A 484 -34.76 -4.99 -3.60
C SER A 484 -34.71 -6.40 -2.99
N CYS A 485 -34.18 -7.40 -3.70
CA CYS A 485 -34.09 -8.77 -3.20
C CYS A 485 -32.86 -8.95 -2.32
N GLU A 486 -33.07 -9.49 -1.14
CA GLU A 486 -31.99 -9.77 -0.22
C GLU A 486 -31.14 -10.97 -0.69
N GLN A 487 -29.84 -10.75 -0.84
CA GLN A 487 -28.83 -11.76 -1.19
C GLN A 487 -27.89 -12.01 -0.01
N PRO A 488 -27.17 -13.15 0.06
CA PRO A 488 -26.21 -13.43 1.14
C PRO A 488 -24.92 -12.60 1.01
N ASP A 489 -24.50 -12.31 -0.22
CA ASP A 489 -23.36 -11.44 -0.52
C ASP A 489 -23.65 -10.00 -0.08
N LYS A 490 -22.67 -9.34 0.54
CA LYS A 490 -22.81 -7.97 1.07
C LYS A 490 -21.71 -7.06 0.54
N ILE A 491 -22.03 -5.78 0.46
CA ILE A 491 -21.07 -4.70 0.17
C ILE A 491 -21.27 -3.64 1.24
N PHE A 492 -20.43 -3.71 2.28
CA PHE A 492 -20.34 -2.70 3.31
C PHE A 492 -19.27 -1.68 2.93
N PHE A 493 -19.45 -0.43 3.34
CA PHE A 493 -18.45 0.60 3.15
C PHE A 493 -18.46 1.62 4.28
N ARG A 494 -17.37 2.38 4.40
CA ARG A 494 -17.35 3.63 5.15
C ARG A 494 -16.34 4.60 4.58
N ASP A 495 -16.60 5.87 4.84
CA ASP A 495 -15.69 6.97 4.65
C ASP A 495 -14.43 6.79 5.51
N ALA A 496 -13.35 7.46 5.12
CA ALA A 496 -12.24 7.70 6.03
C ALA A 496 -12.69 8.64 7.18
N ALA A 497 -11.91 8.68 8.26
CA ALA A 497 -12.29 9.48 9.42
C ALA A 497 -12.23 11.00 9.11
N PRO A 498 -13.16 11.80 9.66
CA PRO A 498 -13.24 13.24 9.44
C PRO A 498 -11.94 14.02 9.68
N LEU A 499 -11.60 14.88 8.72
CA LEU A 499 -10.63 15.95 8.85
C LEU A 499 -11.31 17.33 8.86
N ASP A 500 -11.35 17.97 10.03
CA ASP A 500 -11.49 19.45 10.17
C ASP A 500 -10.97 19.92 11.56
N PRO A 501 -10.11 20.97 11.63
CA PRO A 501 -9.65 21.56 12.89
C PRO A 501 -10.67 22.43 13.69
N LEU A 502 -11.77 22.93 13.11
CA LEU A 502 -12.81 23.74 13.79
C LEU A 502 -14.30 23.55 13.34
N ASP A 503 -14.68 22.86 12.25
CA ASP A 503 -16.07 22.39 12.01
C ASP A 503 -16.21 21.19 11.00
N PRO A 504 -16.80 20.04 11.38
CA PRO A 504 -16.47 18.68 10.88
C PRO A 504 -16.98 18.22 9.49
N ALA A 505 -17.07 19.08 8.47
CA ALA A 505 -17.47 18.66 7.12
C ALA A 505 -16.38 17.94 6.27
N SER A 506 -15.29 17.50 6.90
CA SER A 506 -14.57 16.23 6.68
C SER A 506 -14.01 15.84 5.30
N SER A 507 -12.69 15.65 5.32
CA SER A 507 -11.77 14.87 4.44
C SER A 507 -11.34 13.54 5.15
N PRO A 508 -10.55 12.57 4.61
CA PRO A 508 -10.19 12.19 3.23
C PRO A 508 -10.99 10.95 2.76
N VAL A 509 -10.86 10.49 1.49
CA VAL A 509 -11.72 9.48 0.80
C VAL A 509 -13.11 9.25 1.40
N ARG A 510 -14.09 9.99 0.91
CA ARG A 510 -15.51 9.75 1.21
C ARG A 510 -16.05 8.78 0.17
N LEU A 511 -16.86 7.83 0.60
CA LEU A 511 -17.53 6.89 -0.28
C LEU A 511 -19.03 7.09 -0.17
N GLN A 512 -19.70 7.12 -1.30
CA GLN A 512 -21.16 7.14 -1.35
C GLN A 512 -21.60 6.06 -2.33
N ALA A 513 -22.36 5.08 -1.85
CA ALA A 513 -23.10 4.20 -2.75
C ALA A 513 -24.11 5.04 -3.53
N LEU A 514 -23.88 5.21 -4.83
CA LEU A 514 -24.75 5.95 -5.75
C LEU A 514 -25.86 5.05 -6.28
N ASP A 515 -25.52 3.81 -6.58
CA ASP A 515 -26.44 2.76 -7.00
C ASP A 515 -26.04 1.40 -6.42
N TYR A 516 -26.97 0.46 -6.51
CA TYR A 516 -26.79 -0.95 -6.15
C TYR A 516 -27.50 -1.78 -7.22
N THR A 517 -26.82 -2.79 -7.76
CA THR A 517 -27.41 -3.68 -8.76
C THR A 517 -27.24 -5.14 -8.36
N ASN A 518 -28.33 -5.89 -8.43
CA ASN A 518 -28.29 -7.35 -8.44
C ASN A 518 -27.98 -7.82 -9.87
N GLU A 519 -26.70 -8.10 -10.12
CA GLU A 519 -26.15 -8.44 -11.43
C GLU A 519 -26.58 -9.84 -11.94
N GLY A 520 -27.42 -10.57 -11.21
CA GLY A 520 -27.83 -11.94 -11.54
C GLY A 520 -28.33 -12.11 -12.98
N LEU A 521 -29.00 -11.12 -13.58
CA LEU A 521 -29.46 -11.18 -14.97
C LEU A 521 -28.32 -11.04 -15.99
N ASN A 522 -27.23 -10.35 -15.64
CA ASN A 522 -26.05 -10.17 -16.49
C ASN A 522 -25.11 -11.39 -16.45
N PHE A 523 -25.29 -12.27 -15.45
CA PHE A 523 -24.50 -13.49 -15.26
C PHE A 523 -25.31 -14.78 -15.50
N LEU A 524 -26.21 -14.74 -16.49
CA LEU A 524 -26.88 -15.93 -17.03
C LEU A 524 -26.16 -16.48 -18.26
N ASP A 525 -26.25 -17.79 -18.48
CA ASP A 525 -25.85 -18.42 -19.74
C ASP A 525 -26.88 -18.16 -20.86
N ASP A 526 -26.55 -18.55 -22.09
CA ASP A 526 -27.44 -18.45 -23.26
C ASP A 526 -28.80 -19.16 -23.10
N ALA A 527 -28.91 -20.08 -22.14
CA ALA A 527 -30.14 -20.79 -21.81
C ALA A 527 -30.93 -20.15 -20.65
N GLY A 528 -30.46 -19.01 -20.13
CA GLY A 528 -31.07 -18.27 -19.01
C GLY A 528 -30.82 -18.90 -17.63
N ARG A 529 -29.75 -19.68 -17.47
CA ARG A 529 -29.36 -20.31 -16.19
C ARG A 529 -28.24 -19.53 -15.54
N ASP A 530 -28.26 -19.41 -14.21
CA ASP A 530 -27.18 -18.77 -13.44
C ASP A 530 -25.82 -19.43 -13.75
N LEU A 531 -24.72 -18.66 -13.82
CA LEU A 531 -23.36 -19.19 -14.07
C LEU A 531 -22.66 -19.71 -12.79
N ALA A 532 -23.14 -19.30 -11.61
CA ALA A 532 -22.68 -19.76 -10.30
C ALA A 532 -23.88 -19.92 -9.34
N ALA A 533 -23.64 -20.40 -8.11
CA ALA A 533 -24.71 -20.63 -7.14
C ALA A 533 -25.26 -19.32 -6.55
N ASN A 534 -24.40 -18.34 -6.31
CA ASN A 534 -24.79 -17.01 -5.83
C ASN A 534 -24.98 -16.06 -7.02
N ARG A 535 -25.66 -14.94 -6.77
CA ARG A 535 -25.86 -13.88 -7.75
C ARG A 535 -24.89 -12.75 -7.43
N PRO A 536 -24.13 -12.24 -8.41
CA PRO A 536 -23.20 -11.15 -8.18
C PRO A 536 -23.94 -9.88 -7.79
N GLN A 537 -23.37 -9.12 -6.86
CA GLN A 537 -23.88 -7.81 -6.47
C GLN A 537 -22.84 -6.77 -6.84
N SER A 538 -23.28 -5.63 -7.36
CA SER A 538 -22.42 -4.51 -7.70
C SER A 538 -22.91 -3.20 -7.06
N VAL A 539 -21.97 -2.29 -6.84
CA VAL A 539 -22.21 -0.93 -6.36
C VAL A 539 -21.32 0.01 -7.14
N ASN A 540 -21.89 1.10 -7.69
CA ASN A 540 -21.11 2.24 -8.10
C ASN A 540 -20.94 3.18 -6.90
N PHE A 541 -19.70 3.37 -6.50
CA PHE A 541 -19.31 4.31 -5.46
C PHE A 541 -18.94 5.63 -6.11
N GLY A 542 -19.64 6.69 -5.74
CA GLY A 542 -19.11 8.04 -5.85
C GLY A 542 -18.10 8.24 -4.74
N TYR A 543 -16.98 8.88 -5.05
CA TYR A 543 -15.98 9.20 -4.06
C TYR A 543 -15.51 10.64 -4.16
N THR A 544 -15.06 11.18 -3.02
CA THR A 544 -14.33 12.45 -2.97
C THR A 544 -13.00 12.25 -2.27
N VAL A 545 -11.92 12.78 -2.83
CA VAL A 545 -10.57 12.79 -2.27
C VAL A 545 -10.07 14.22 -2.19
N ASP A 546 -9.39 14.58 -1.12
CA ASP A 546 -8.68 15.86 -1.05
C ASP A 546 -7.71 16.00 -2.22
N ALA A 547 -7.75 17.14 -2.90
CA ALA A 547 -6.68 17.47 -3.84
C ALA A 547 -5.30 17.45 -3.16
N ILE A 548 -5.23 17.78 -1.86
CA ILE A 548 -3.99 17.80 -1.08
C ILE A 548 -4.07 16.81 0.09
N GLY A 549 -3.15 15.85 0.13
CA GLY A 549 -3.06 14.82 1.16
C GLY A 549 -1.70 14.11 1.14
N PRO A 550 -1.40 13.22 2.11
CA PRO A 550 -0.07 12.62 2.30
C PRO A 550 0.51 11.89 1.08
N MET A 551 -0.36 11.43 0.17
CA MET A 551 0.03 10.75 -1.07
C MET A 551 0.19 11.70 -2.26
N ASN A 552 -0.24 12.95 -2.09
CA ASN A 552 -0.49 13.96 -3.13
C ASN A 552 0.35 15.23 -2.94
N VAL A 553 1.13 15.30 -1.86
CA VAL A 553 2.07 16.39 -1.59
C VAL A 553 3.47 16.01 -2.04
N GLU A 554 4.24 17.02 -2.42
CA GLU A 554 5.68 16.83 -2.59
C GLU A 554 6.29 16.52 -1.23
N LEU A 555 7.02 15.41 -1.13
CA LEU A 555 7.62 15.00 0.14
C LEU A 555 8.70 15.99 0.60
N SER A 556 9.23 16.81 -0.30
CA SER A 556 10.10 17.93 0.04
C SER A 556 9.39 19.04 0.82
N ASP A 557 8.06 19.19 0.72
CA ASP A 557 7.30 20.33 1.26
C ASP A 557 6.04 19.93 2.06
N TRP A 558 5.96 18.66 2.47
CA TRP A 558 4.72 18.09 3.02
C TRP A 558 4.20 18.80 4.28
N MET A 559 5.05 19.34 5.16
CA MET A 559 4.59 20.04 6.37
C MET A 559 3.90 21.36 6.01
N GLY A 560 4.42 22.08 5.02
CA GLY A 560 3.86 23.31 4.48
C GLY A 560 2.61 23.08 3.63
N ASP A 561 2.55 21.95 2.92
CA ASP A 561 1.45 21.59 2.03
C ASP A 561 0.26 20.97 2.75
N LEU A 562 0.46 20.37 3.95
CA LEU A 562 -0.61 19.77 4.75
C LEU A 562 -1.06 20.69 5.90
N PRO A 563 -1.95 21.68 5.65
CA PRO A 563 -2.32 22.69 6.64
C PRO A 563 -2.98 22.10 7.89
N ALA A 564 -3.60 20.93 7.80
CA ALA A 564 -4.21 20.28 8.95
C ALA A 564 -3.21 19.84 10.02
N LEU A 565 -1.92 19.71 9.65
CA LEU A 565 -0.84 19.41 10.59
C LEU A 565 -0.30 20.67 11.25
N SER A 566 -0.58 21.86 10.69
CA SER A 566 0.03 23.13 11.12
C SER A 566 -0.23 23.49 12.57
N MET A 567 -1.40 23.09 13.09
CA MET A 567 -1.88 23.40 14.43
C MET A 567 -1.59 22.29 15.45
N LEU A 568 -1.01 21.16 15.03
CA LEU A 568 -0.57 20.14 15.96
C LEU A 568 0.70 20.62 16.70
N PRO A 569 0.81 20.35 18.01
CA PRO A 569 2.07 20.59 18.72
C PRO A 569 3.16 19.64 18.20
N LEU A 570 4.44 20.01 18.40
CA LEU A 570 5.58 19.16 18.03
C LEU A 570 5.50 17.75 18.63
N THR A 571 4.85 17.60 19.78
CA THR A 571 4.59 16.30 20.44
C THR A 571 3.56 15.42 19.73
N GLN A 572 2.87 15.93 18.71
CA GLN A 572 1.79 15.24 18.00
C GLN A 572 1.91 15.24 16.47
N ILE A 573 2.80 16.03 15.88
CA ILE A 573 3.07 15.96 14.43
C ILE A 573 3.68 14.60 14.05
N PRO A 574 3.38 14.04 12.87
CA PRO A 574 4.13 12.89 12.36
C PRO A 574 5.55 13.32 12.01
N ILE A 575 6.55 12.59 12.47
CA ILE A 575 7.97 12.85 12.20
C ILE A 575 8.59 11.54 11.70
N PRO A 576 8.71 11.39 10.38
CA PRO A 576 9.52 10.33 9.79
C PRO A 576 10.99 10.60 10.07
N GLY A 577 11.71 9.60 10.58
CA GLY A 577 13.10 9.72 10.99
C GLY A 577 13.99 8.63 10.43
N THR A 578 15.30 8.90 10.40
CA THR A 578 16.31 7.91 10.05
C THR A 578 17.28 7.68 11.21
N HIS A 579 17.72 6.44 11.34
CA HIS A 579 18.72 6.06 12.33
C HIS A 579 20.13 6.04 11.71
N ASP A 580 21.11 6.53 12.47
CA ASP A 580 22.48 6.74 12.00
C ASP A 580 22.49 7.40 10.61
N SER A 581 21.75 8.51 10.48
CA SER A 581 21.36 9.12 9.20
C SER A 581 22.53 9.43 8.28
N GLY A 582 23.68 9.73 8.88
CA GLY A 582 24.93 10.04 8.19
C GLY A 582 25.74 8.84 7.68
N SER A 583 25.24 7.61 7.80
CA SER A 583 26.01 6.41 7.47
C SER A 583 26.14 6.14 5.96
N TYR A 584 25.48 6.93 5.10
CA TYR A 584 25.44 6.72 3.65
C TYR A 584 26.81 6.73 2.95
N GLY A 585 27.76 7.49 3.50
CA GLY A 585 29.14 7.53 3.01
C GLY A 585 29.99 6.30 3.36
N ILE A 586 29.49 5.39 4.21
CA ILE A 586 30.26 4.22 4.65
C ILE A 586 30.43 3.23 3.49
N THR A 587 31.70 2.92 3.22
CA THR A 587 32.11 1.84 2.30
C THR A 587 33.08 0.88 2.98
N PRO A 588 33.32 -0.32 2.41
CA PRO A 588 34.38 -1.22 2.89
C PRO A 588 35.79 -0.62 2.89
N ARG A 589 36.01 0.49 2.19
CA ARG A 589 37.31 1.19 2.15
C ARG A 589 37.44 2.28 3.20
N SER A 590 36.39 2.54 3.96
CA SER A 590 36.37 3.63 4.93
C SER A 590 37.39 3.37 6.04
N PRO A 591 38.01 4.42 6.59
CA PRO A 591 38.79 4.31 7.81
C PRO A 591 37.92 3.80 8.97
N TRP A 592 38.56 3.11 9.91
CA TRP A 592 37.93 2.83 11.20
C TRP A 592 37.62 4.15 11.90
N ALA A 593 36.38 4.28 12.36
CA ALA A 593 36.03 5.33 13.30
C ALA A 593 36.62 5.00 14.68
N LEU A 594 36.71 6.00 15.56
CA LEU A 594 37.24 5.78 16.91
C LEU A 594 36.39 4.77 17.69
N THR A 595 35.07 4.74 17.50
CA THR A 595 34.16 3.80 18.17
C THR A 595 34.21 2.37 17.62
N GLY A 596 34.43 2.19 16.32
CA GLY A 596 34.43 0.86 15.71
C GLY A 596 35.60 -0.01 16.13
N LYS A 597 36.75 0.60 16.47
CA LYS A 597 37.92 -0.14 16.98
C LYS A 597 37.57 -0.96 18.22
N ASP A 598 36.80 -0.36 19.12
CA ASP A 598 36.41 -1.00 20.37
C ASP A 598 35.32 -2.06 20.15
N GLN A 599 34.41 -1.84 19.19
CA GLN A 599 33.30 -2.76 18.88
C GLN A 599 33.77 -4.06 18.20
N PHE A 600 34.77 -3.99 17.32
CA PHE A 600 35.30 -5.15 16.58
C PHE A 600 36.49 -5.83 17.27
N GLY A 601 37.00 -5.26 18.37
CA GLY A 601 37.98 -5.87 19.27
C GLY A 601 39.20 -6.47 18.54
N ILE A 602 39.53 -7.73 18.86
CA ILE A 602 40.70 -8.44 18.29
C ILE A 602 40.68 -8.53 16.75
N LEU A 603 39.52 -8.38 16.10
CA LEU A 603 39.45 -8.37 14.63
C LEU A 603 40.11 -7.12 14.03
N THR A 604 40.20 -6.04 14.81
CA THR A 604 40.94 -4.82 14.44
C THR A 604 42.44 -4.90 14.72
N GLU A 605 42.91 -6.01 15.30
CA GLU A 605 44.34 -6.33 15.49
C GLU A 605 44.91 -7.19 14.36
N LEU A 606 44.07 -7.64 13.40
CA LEU A 606 44.53 -8.38 12.22
C LEU A 606 45.42 -7.51 11.32
N PRO A 607 46.31 -8.09 10.50
CA PRO A 607 47.00 -7.35 9.44
C PRO A 607 46.04 -6.51 8.58
N GLU A 608 46.43 -5.29 8.22
CA GLU A 608 45.57 -4.31 7.52
C GLU A 608 44.90 -4.89 6.25
N PHE A 609 45.64 -5.68 5.46
CA PHE A 609 45.08 -6.32 4.27
C PHE A 609 43.96 -7.33 4.56
N LEU A 610 43.95 -7.97 5.75
CA LEU A 610 42.86 -8.86 6.18
C LEU A 610 41.69 -8.07 6.75
N GLN A 611 41.96 -6.93 7.38
CA GLN A 611 40.91 -6.01 7.78
C GLN A 611 40.17 -5.48 6.55
N ASP A 612 40.90 -5.02 5.53
CA ASP A 612 40.32 -4.48 4.29
C ASP A 612 39.59 -5.55 3.47
N LEU A 613 40.09 -6.79 3.46
CA LEU A 613 39.50 -7.87 2.67
C LEU A 613 38.28 -8.51 3.33
N ILE A 614 38.22 -8.54 4.66
CA ILE A 614 37.23 -9.35 5.40
C ILE A 614 36.46 -8.50 6.40
N VAL A 615 37.15 -7.81 7.31
CA VAL A 615 36.52 -7.19 8.48
C VAL A 615 35.75 -5.91 8.10
N LYS A 616 36.36 -5.00 7.33
CA LYS A 616 35.73 -3.75 6.90
C LYS A 616 34.55 -3.94 5.96
N PRO A 617 34.53 -4.91 5.02
CA PRO A 617 33.31 -5.23 4.28
C PRO A 617 32.13 -5.58 5.19
N ILE A 618 32.37 -6.33 6.27
CA ILE A 618 31.34 -6.70 7.24
C ILE A 618 30.95 -5.48 8.07
N ALA A 619 31.93 -4.74 8.59
CA ALA A 619 31.68 -3.52 9.35
C ALA A 619 30.90 -2.49 8.54
N ALA A 620 31.19 -2.34 7.25
CA ALA A 620 30.42 -1.49 6.35
C ALA A 620 29.00 -2.01 6.12
N GLY A 621 28.81 -3.33 5.97
CA GLY A 621 27.50 -3.94 5.83
C GLY A 621 26.58 -3.72 7.04
N TYR A 622 27.13 -3.66 8.25
CA TYR A 622 26.33 -3.42 9.46
C TYR A 622 26.31 -1.96 9.91
N GLY A 623 27.35 -1.19 9.60
CA GLY A 623 27.43 0.23 9.96
C GLY A 623 26.70 1.15 8.99
N LYS A 624 26.48 0.72 7.73
CA LYS A 624 25.69 1.50 6.76
C LYS A 624 24.21 1.21 6.94
N THR A 625 23.48 2.21 7.43
CA THR A 625 22.04 2.16 7.68
C THR A 625 21.23 2.94 6.65
N GLN A 626 21.81 3.90 5.94
CA GLN A 626 21.13 4.70 4.91
C GLN A 626 21.92 4.66 3.60
N SER A 627 21.25 4.80 2.45
CA SER A 627 21.92 4.86 1.14
C SER A 627 21.98 6.27 0.53
N LYS A 628 21.00 7.11 0.86
CA LYS A 628 20.82 8.50 0.40
C LYS A 628 21.53 9.53 1.29
N ASP A 629 21.96 10.64 0.71
CA ASP A 629 22.52 11.76 1.49
C ASP A 629 21.47 12.48 2.34
N ILE A 630 21.84 13.52 3.09
CA ILE A 630 20.91 14.17 4.03
C ILE A 630 19.87 15.01 3.30
N TYR A 631 20.24 15.65 2.20
CA TYR A 631 19.30 16.43 1.40
C TYR A 631 18.27 15.48 0.76
N GLU A 632 18.72 14.41 0.11
CA GLU A 632 17.86 13.37 -0.47
C GLU A 632 16.95 12.71 0.57
N GLN A 633 17.43 12.53 1.82
CA GLN A 633 16.57 12.06 2.92
C GLN A 633 15.43 13.04 3.22
N PHE A 634 15.71 14.33 3.27
CA PHE A 634 14.68 15.34 3.48
C PHE A 634 13.73 15.49 2.28
N ASP A 635 14.27 15.37 1.06
CA ASP A 635 13.51 15.34 -0.20
C ASP A 635 12.51 14.17 -0.22
N ASP A 636 12.90 13.01 0.33
CA ASP A 636 12.04 11.84 0.53
C ASP A 636 11.04 11.98 1.73
N GLY A 637 11.00 13.13 2.40
CA GLY A 637 10.04 13.42 3.46
C GLY A 637 10.49 13.12 4.89
N ILE A 638 11.74 12.73 5.11
CA ILE A 638 12.33 12.61 6.45
C ILE A 638 12.37 14.00 7.11
N ARG A 639 12.11 14.08 8.41
CA ARG A 639 12.20 15.34 9.18
C ARG A 639 12.98 15.18 10.49
N TYR A 640 13.45 13.96 10.79
CA TYR A 640 14.34 13.68 11.92
C TYR A 640 15.61 12.96 11.45
N VAL A 641 16.77 13.47 11.86
CA VAL A 641 18.06 12.81 11.58
C VAL A 641 18.88 12.61 12.86
N ASP A 642 19.45 11.41 12.99
CA ASP A 642 20.37 11.00 14.06
C ASP A 642 21.82 11.16 13.58
N LEU A 643 22.53 12.19 14.06
CA LEU A 643 23.91 12.49 13.71
C LEU A 643 24.86 12.07 14.82
N ARG A 644 25.76 11.12 14.53
CA ARG A 644 26.79 10.64 15.46
C ARG A 644 28.16 11.18 15.08
N LEU A 645 28.76 12.00 15.95
CA LEU A 645 29.94 12.79 15.60
C LEU A 645 31.21 12.34 16.33
N THR A 646 32.30 12.21 15.56
CA THR A 646 33.64 12.00 16.10
C THR A 646 34.62 13.03 15.59
N ASN A 647 35.40 13.58 16.53
CA ASN A 647 36.54 14.42 16.24
C ASN A 647 37.78 13.56 16.02
N GLU A 648 38.21 13.47 14.76
CA GLU A 648 39.27 12.57 14.33
C GLU A 648 40.66 13.19 14.50
N PRO A 649 41.74 12.39 14.53
CA PRO A 649 43.10 12.90 14.74
C PRO A 649 43.60 13.89 13.67
N ASP A 650 42.94 13.97 12.52
CA ASP A 650 43.18 14.96 11.47
C ASP A 650 42.59 16.34 11.80
N GLY A 651 41.86 16.46 12.92
CA GLY A 651 41.21 17.68 13.38
C GLY A 651 39.88 17.97 12.69
N GLN A 652 39.38 17.05 11.86
CA GLN A 652 38.08 17.16 11.20
C GLN A 652 37.03 16.36 11.98
N VAL A 653 35.79 16.83 11.92
CA VAL A 653 34.63 16.14 12.50
C VAL A 653 33.95 15.35 11.41
N TYR A 654 33.75 14.06 11.65
CA TYR A 654 33.05 13.15 10.74
C TYR A 654 31.84 12.53 11.41
N LEU A 655 30.91 12.10 10.57
CA LEU A 655 29.87 11.17 10.98
C LEU A 655 30.44 9.75 10.99
N GLU A 656 29.92 8.90 11.87
CA GLU A 656 30.42 7.53 12.01
C GLU A 656 29.34 6.52 12.43
N HIS A 657 29.57 5.27 12.04
CA HIS A 657 28.96 4.09 12.63
C HIS A 657 29.92 2.93 12.44
N ALA A 658 30.77 2.68 13.44
CA ALA A 658 31.94 1.80 13.42
C ALA A 658 33.04 2.19 12.40
N LEU A 659 32.65 2.53 11.18
CA LEU A 659 33.48 3.12 10.15
C LEU A 659 33.15 4.61 10.01
N ARG A 660 34.16 5.36 9.59
CA ARG A 660 34.02 6.78 9.27
C ARG A 660 33.15 6.93 8.01
N SER A 661 32.24 7.88 8.03
CA SER A 661 31.40 8.26 6.90
C SER A 661 31.87 9.60 6.32
N VAL A 662 30.94 10.50 6.00
CA VAL A 662 31.18 11.83 5.46
C VAL A 662 31.63 12.86 6.53
N PRO A 663 32.31 13.94 6.11
CA PRO A 663 32.55 15.11 6.96
C PRO A 663 31.25 15.74 7.47
N PHE A 664 31.29 16.33 8.67
CA PHE A 664 30.15 17.07 9.22
C PHE A 664 29.79 18.31 8.40
N THR A 665 30.76 18.92 7.70
CA THR A 665 30.54 20.08 6.83
C THR A 665 29.54 19.78 5.72
N ASP A 666 29.68 18.63 5.07
CA ASP A 666 28.82 18.24 3.94
C ASP A 666 27.38 18.07 4.45
N VAL A 667 27.22 17.50 5.64
CA VAL A 667 25.92 17.29 6.28
C VAL A 667 25.24 18.59 6.70
N VAL A 668 25.97 19.56 7.27
CA VAL A 668 25.35 20.85 7.63
C VAL A 668 25.04 21.70 6.42
N ASP A 669 25.81 21.57 5.34
CA ASP A 669 25.52 22.23 4.06
C ASP A 669 24.22 21.67 3.46
N ASP A 670 24.02 20.34 3.47
CA ASP A 670 22.77 19.70 3.03
C ASP A 670 21.56 20.15 3.88
N ILE A 671 21.69 20.14 5.22
CA ILE A 671 20.64 20.61 6.14
C ILE A 671 20.31 22.09 5.89
N GLY A 672 21.35 22.92 5.75
CA GLY A 672 21.21 24.34 5.52
C GLY A 672 20.56 24.64 4.17
N ALA A 673 20.96 23.94 3.10
CA ALA A 673 20.35 24.06 1.78
C ALA A 673 18.86 23.76 1.84
N PHE A 674 18.48 22.59 2.38
CA PHE A 674 17.08 22.19 2.48
C PHE A 674 16.26 23.15 3.35
N ALA A 675 16.76 23.53 4.53
CA ALA A 675 16.04 24.42 5.45
C ALA A 675 15.78 25.83 4.88
N ASN A 676 16.62 26.29 3.94
CA ASN A 676 16.48 27.57 3.26
C ASN A 676 15.57 27.47 2.03
N GLU A 677 15.63 26.36 1.29
CA GLU A 677 14.80 26.10 0.12
C GLU A 677 13.34 25.78 0.49
N HIS A 678 13.13 25.12 1.63
CA HIS A 678 11.84 24.62 2.11
C HIS A 678 11.46 25.26 3.45
N PRO A 679 11.09 26.55 3.49
CA PRO A 679 11.07 27.29 4.73
C PRO A 679 9.95 26.94 5.70
N ARG A 680 8.97 26.16 5.22
CA ARG A 680 7.85 25.63 6.02
C ARG A 680 8.10 24.21 6.54
N GLU A 681 9.24 23.61 6.23
CA GLU A 681 9.59 22.28 6.70
C GLU A 681 10.42 22.35 7.97
N VAL A 682 9.92 21.73 9.04
CA VAL A 682 10.58 21.72 10.34
C VAL A 682 11.48 20.50 10.46
N LEU A 683 12.79 20.75 10.58
CA LEU A 683 13.83 19.73 10.71
C LEU A 683 14.21 19.53 12.18
N VAL A 684 14.22 18.29 12.65
CA VAL A 684 14.69 17.90 13.98
C VAL A 684 16.05 17.22 13.83
N ILE A 685 17.11 17.98 14.15
CA ILE A 685 18.49 17.52 14.06
C ILE A 685 18.94 17.06 15.44
N TYR A 686 19.23 15.77 15.57
CA TYR A 686 19.73 15.23 16.82
C TYR A 686 21.22 14.94 16.73
N VAL A 687 22.01 15.67 17.52
CA VAL A 687 23.46 15.52 17.60
C VAL A 687 23.84 14.72 18.84
N GLN A 688 24.35 13.51 18.60
CA GLN A 688 24.79 12.61 19.66
C GLN A 688 26.07 11.86 19.30
N GLY A 689 26.35 10.79 20.06
CA GLY A 689 27.52 9.95 19.80
C GLY A 689 28.83 10.72 19.89
N ILE A 690 28.86 11.85 20.61
CA ILE A 690 29.95 12.82 20.58
C ILE A 690 31.22 12.19 21.19
N LYS A 691 32.25 11.95 20.36
CA LYS A 691 33.53 11.38 20.80
C LYS A 691 34.71 12.31 20.52
N ASN A 692 35.60 12.41 21.51
CA ASN A 692 36.86 13.16 21.46
C ASN A 692 36.67 14.68 21.25
N PHE A 693 35.56 15.25 21.71
CA PHE A 693 35.30 16.68 21.64
C PHE A 693 35.95 17.42 22.81
N THR A 694 36.59 18.54 22.50
CA THR A 694 36.97 19.56 23.48
C THR A 694 35.95 20.71 23.49
N ALA A 695 36.08 21.66 24.41
CA ALA A 695 35.26 22.87 24.40
C ALA A 695 35.39 23.65 23.08
N GLU A 696 36.60 23.68 22.50
CA GLU A 696 36.86 24.30 21.19
C GLU A 696 36.20 23.53 20.05
N THR A 697 36.16 22.20 20.13
CA THR A 697 35.50 21.36 19.12
C THR A 697 33.98 21.57 19.14
N HIS A 698 33.39 21.61 20.33
CA HIS A 698 31.97 21.96 20.49
C HIS A 698 31.67 23.34 19.88
N ALA A 699 32.48 24.36 20.20
CA ALA A 699 32.32 25.69 19.65
C ALA A 699 32.45 25.73 18.12
N ALA A 700 33.36 24.94 17.54
CA ALA A 700 33.52 24.85 16.09
C ALA A 700 32.32 24.20 15.39
N VAL A 701 31.76 23.14 15.97
CA VAL A 701 30.54 22.48 15.45
C VAL A 701 29.34 23.42 15.51
N ILE A 702 29.17 24.15 16.63
CA ILE A 702 28.11 25.17 16.76
C ILE A 702 28.29 26.29 15.75
N ALA A 703 29.51 26.80 15.58
CA ALA A 703 29.80 27.84 14.59
C ALA A 703 29.52 27.39 13.14
N GLN A 704 29.70 26.10 12.81
CA GLN A 704 29.32 25.55 11.51
C GLN A 704 27.79 25.53 11.33
N MET A 705 27.05 25.10 12.35
CA MET A 705 25.57 25.14 12.34
C MET A 705 25.03 26.57 12.26
N ASP A 706 25.60 27.51 13.04
CA ASP A 706 25.30 28.94 12.99
C ASP A 706 25.53 29.54 11.60
N ALA A 707 26.60 29.11 10.93
CA ALA A 707 26.94 29.58 9.59
C ALA A 707 26.00 29.01 8.51
N ALA A 708 25.63 27.73 8.63
CA ALA A 708 24.80 27.04 7.64
C ALA A 708 23.32 27.44 7.72
N PHE A 709 22.75 27.47 8.92
CA PHE A 709 21.31 27.73 9.08
C PHE A 709 20.97 28.79 10.13
N GLY A 710 21.88 29.21 11.02
CA GLY A 710 21.80 30.47 11.79
C GLY A 710 20.39 30.91 12.23
N SER A 711 19.83 31.94 11.58
CA SER A 711 18.49 32.49 11.90
C SER A 711 17.32 31.55 11.61
N ARG A 712 17.54 30.38 11.04
CA ARG A 712 16.54 29.31 10.88
C ARG A 712 16.45 28.43 12.12
N MET A 713 17.43 28.46 13.02
CA MET A 713 17.38 27.71 14.28
C MET A 713 16.22 28.17 15.16
N ALA A 714 15.44 27.22 15.65
CA ALA A 714 14.33 27.44 16.54
C ALA A 714 14.84 27.44 18.00
N PRO A 715 14.65 28.53 18.77
CA PRO A 715 15.14 28.58 20.13
C PRO A 715 14.32 27.67 21.06
N ARG A 716 14.98 27.06 22.05
CA ARG A 716 14.30 26.15 23.02
C ARG A 716 13.18 26.80 23.83
N ALA A 717 13.11 28.14 23.83
CA ALA A 717 12.07 28.90 24.50
C ALA A 717 10.67 28.70 23.87
N LEU A 718 10.60 28.23 22.61
CA LEU A 718 9.33 27.87 21.97
C LEU A 718 8.68 26.64 22.64
N GLY A 719 9.50 25.69 23.12
CA GLY A 719 9.04 24.49 23.81
C GLY A 719 8.38 23.46 22.88
N THR A 720 8.20 22.25 23.38
CA THR A 720 7.61 21.12 22.63
C THR A 720 6.10 21.25 22.38
N SER A 721 5.44 22.21 23.05
CA SER A 721 4.04 22.57 22.77
C SER A 721 3.87 23.51 21.58
N ALA A 722 4.97 24.05 21.02
CA ALA A 722 4.91 24.87 19.82
C ALA A 722 4.30 24.07 18.67
N THR A 723 3.56 24.76 17.82
CA THR A 723 2.98 24.22 16.59
C THR A 723 3.89 24.53 15.39
N LEU A 724 3.66 23.91 14.23
CA LEU A 724 4.34 24.31 13.00
C LEU A 724 4.05 25.79 12.69
N GLN A 725 2.81 26.24 12.93
CA GLN A 725 2.40 27.62 12.75
C GLN A 725 3.22 28.60 13.62
N ASP A 726 3.54 28.24 14.87
CA ASP A 726 4.38 29.06 15.75
C ASP A 726 5.81 29.18 15.22
N LEU A 727 6.36 28.09 14.68
CA LEU A 727 7.69 28.05 14.08
C LEU A 727 7.76 28.90 12.82
N TRP A 728 6.77 28.77 11.92
CA TRP A 728 6.67 29.58 10.71
C TRP A 728 6.49 31.07 11.01
N ALA A 729 5.68 31.42 12.01
CA ALA A 729 5.49 32.80 12.44
C ALA A 729 6.78 33.43 13.01
N ALA A 730 7.67 32.60 13.58
CA ALA A 730 8.98 33.01 14.05
C ALA A 730 10.08 33.00 12.95
N ASP A 731 9.72 32.58 11.73
CA ASP A 731 10.63 32.33 10.60
C ASP A 731 11.76 31.33 10.95
N ARG A 732 11.43 30.32 11.76
CA ARG A 732 12.33 29.26 12.23
C ARG A 732 11.85 27.90 11.77
N ASN A 733 12.77 27.01 11.43
CA ASN A 733 12.44 25.66 11.00
C ASN A 733 13.51 24.60 11.28
N VAL A 734 14.57 24.90 12.03
CA VAL A 734 15.59 23.91 12.43
C VAL A 734 15.66 23.78 13.94
N ILE A 735 15.26 22.64 14.49
CA ILE A 735 15.38 22.30 15.92
C ILE A 735 16.63 21.46 16.11
N VAL A 736 17.60 21.96 16.87
CA VAL A 736 18.84 21.22 17.18
C VAL A 736 18.79 20.70 18.60
N VAL A 737 18.68 19.39 18.75
CA VAL A 737 18.78 18.69 20.04
C VAL A 737 20.22 18.21 20.20
N TYR A 738 20.89 18.66 21.26
CA TYR A 738 22.34 18.46 21.42
C TYR A 738 22.67 17.68 22.71
N ASN A 739 23.34 16.54 22.58
CA ASN A 739 23.65 15.64 23.71
C ASN A 739 24.85 16.13 24.56
N ASN A 740 24.79 17.38 25.07
CA ASN A 740 25.73 17.93 26.05
C ASN A 740 25.07 19.06 26.86
N SER A 741 24.71 18.79 28.12
CA SER A 741 23.96 19.72 28.96
C SER A 741 24.71 21.03 29.28
N ALA A 742 26.04 21.01 29.35
CA ALA A 742 26.83 22.21 29.61
C ALA A 742 26.84 23.15 28.39
N VAL A 743 26.92 22.58 27.19
CA VAL A 743 26.83 23.32 25.92
C VAL A 743 25.42 23.88 25.73
N VAL A 744 24.38 23.06 25.93
CA VAL A 744 22.99 23.49 25.84
C VAL A 744 22.67 24.62 26.83
N ALA A 745 23.18 24.54 28.07
CA ALA A 745 22.97 25.60 29.06
C ALA A 745 23.56 26.96 28.62
N ALA A 746 24.62 26.94 27.79
CA ALA A 746 25.31 28.14 27.32
C ALA A 746 24.69 28.75 26.05
N ASP A 747 23.91 27.97 25.28
CA ASP A 747 23.37 28.38 23.99
C ASP A 747 21.83 28.23 23.96
N PRO A 748 21.05 29.32 23.88
CA PRO A 748 19.59 29.28 23.88
C PRO A 748 18.96 28.68 22.61
N GLU A 749 19.71 28.53 21.51
CA GLU A 749 19.21 27.94 20.27
C GLU A 749 19.26 26.40 20.32
N LEU A 750 20.01 25.83 21.26
CA LEU A 750 20.10 24.38 21.45
C LEU A 750 19.06 23.85 22.44
N TRP A 751 18.48 22.70 22.08
CA TRP A 751 17.49 21.99 22.87
C TRP A 751 18.15 20.86 23.68
N PRO A 752 17.70 20.63 24.92
CA PRO A 752 18.25 19.59 25.77
C PRO A 752 17.83 18.18 25.30
N ASP A 753 18.65 17.19 25.61
CA ASP A 753 18.47 15.79 25.20
C ASP A 753 17.10 15.20 25.60
N ASP A 754 16.57 15.60 26.75
CA ASP A 754 15.27 15.17 27.27
C ASP A 754 14.07 15.73 26.50
N THR A 755 14.30 16.63 25.53
CA THR A 755 13.30 17.03 24.51
C THR A 755 12.83 15.82 23.70
N LEU A 756 13.73 14.86 23.46
CA LEU A 756 13.47 13.66 22.66
C LEU A 756 13.50 12.42 23.56
N TYR A 757 12.33 11.88 23.88
CA TYR A 757 12.25 10.58 24.53
C TYR A 757 12.21 9.47 23.49
N ARG A 758 13.29 8.68 23.42
CA ARG A 758 13.47 7.64 22.41
C ARG A 758 13.96 6.36 23.08
N PRO A 759 13.05 5.53 23.63
CA PRO A 759 13.43 4.31 24.30
C PRO A 759 13.91 3.30 23.28
N TRP A 760 15.07 2.70 23.55
CA TRP A 760 15.70 1.73 22.66
C TRP A 760 15.61 0.33 23.29
N PRO A 761 14.73 -0.57 22.80
CA PRO A 761 14.56 -1.90 23.36
C PRO A 761 15.84 -2.76 23.34
N GLN A 762 16.76 -2.48 22.40
CA GLN A 762 18.02 -3.18 22.22
C GLN A 762 17.85 -4.71 22.08
N VAL A 763 17.06 -5.12 21.10
CA VAL A 763 16.69 -6.53 20.85
C VAL A 763 17.06 -6.98 19.44
N ALA A 764 17.26 -8.27 19.25
CA ALA A 764 17.73 -8.85 17.97
C ALA A 764 16.62 -9.54 17.15
N SER A 765 15.37 -9.57 17.65
CA SER A 765 14.23 -10.19 16.98
C SER A 765 13.09 -9.19 16.82
N VAL A 766 12.31 -9.35 15.76
CA VAL A 766 11.15 -8.50 15.47
C VAL A 766 10.04 -8.65 16.51
N PRO A 767 9.65 -9.85 16.97
CA PRO A 767 8.66 -9.97 18.03
C PRO A 767 9.08 -9.26 19.33
N ASP A 768 10.35 -9.37 19.72
CA ASP A 768 10.86 -8.69 20.91
C ASP A 768 10.91 -7.16 20.70
N LEU A 769 11.17 -6.71 19.47
CA LEU A 769 11.14 -5.28 19.10
C LEU A 769 9.74 -4.71 19.28
N LEU A 770 8.73 -5.39 18.72
CA LEU A 770 7.33 -5.00 18.86
C LEU A 770 6.88 -5.02 20.33
N ALA A 771 7.20 -6.07 21.08
CA ALA A 771 6.85 -6.17 22.50
C ALA A 771 7.55 -5.10 23.36
N GLY A 772 8.82 -4.80 23.06
CA GLY A 772 9.56 -3.70 23.68
C GLY A 772 8.91 -2.36 23.37
N ASN A 773 8.49 -2.16 22.12
CA ASN A 773 7.82 -0.95 21.68
C ASN A 773 6.45 -0.77 22.37
N GLU A 774 5.64 -1.83 22.47
CA GLU A 774 4.38 -1.80 23.23
C GLU A 774 4.60 -1.46 24.71
N THR A 775 5.64 -2.02 25.34
CA THR A 775 5.98 -1.75 26.75
C THR A 775 6.38 -0.29 26.96
N ASN A 776 7.18 0.25 26.05
CA ASN A 776 7.66 1.62 26.11
C ASN A 776 6.53 2.63 25.88
N LEU A 777 5.57 2.30 25.00
CA LEU A 777 4.40 3.12 24.71
C LEU A 777 3.54 3.40 25.95
N ALA A 778 3.37 2.40 26.81
CA ALA A 778 2.59 2.53 28.04
C ALA A 778 3.19 3.53 29.06
N ASN A 779 4.47 3.89 28.92
CA ASN A 779 5.22 4.71 29.88
C ASN A 779 5.65 6.08 29.31
N ARG A 780 5.01 6.54 28.23
CA ARG A 780 5.45 7.74 27.50
C ARG A 780 5.32 9.05 28.31
N PRO A 781 6.34 9.94 28.30
CA PRO A 781 6.21 11.29 28.83
C PRO A 781 5.38 12.18 27.87
N PRO A 782 4.34 12.89 28.34
CA PRO A 782 3.47 13.69 27.48
C PRO A 782 4.10 15.01 27.01
N GLU A 783 5.19 15.45 27.64
CA GLU A 783 5.84 16.74 27.37
C GLU A 783 7.01 16.65 26.37
N ALA A 784 7.41 15.44 25.95
CA ALA A 784 8.55 15.24 25.05
C ALA A 784 8.09 14.88 23.64
N ILE A 785 8.93 15.19 22.64
CA ILE A 785 8.84 14.56 21.33
C ILE A 785 9.22 13.09 21.56
N TRP A 786 8.31 12.17 21.22
CA TRP A 786 8.37 10.77 21.58
C TRP A 786 8.60 9.85 20.36
N GLY A 787 9.81 9.33 20.25
CA GLY A 787 10.21 8.48 19.14
C GLY A 787 10.31 7.00 19.48
N MET A 788 10.16 6.12 18.49
CA MET A 788 10.57 4.72 18.59
C MET A 788 11.56 4.34 17.51
N PHE A 789 12.38 3.36 17.85
CA PHE A 789 13.26 2.67 16.92
C PHE A 789 12.45 1.57 16.19
N GLY A 790 12.35 1.68 14.87
CA GLY A 790 11.85 0.63 13.97
C GLY A 790 12.91 -0.41 13.64
N GLU A 791 14.10 -0.31 14.25
CA GLU A 791 15.28 -1.12 13.99
C GLU A 791 15.60 -2.06 15.16
N SER A 792 16.06 -3.27 14.83
CA SER A 792 16.59 -4.22 15.81
C SER A 792 18.12 -4.15 15.86
N THR A 793 18.71 -4.48 17.00
CA THR A 793 20.17 -4.47 17.20
C THR A 793 20.78 -5.83 16.88
N PRO A 794 21.65 -5.95 15.86
CA PRO A 794 22.37 -7.20 15.60
C PRO A 794 23.24 -7.59 16.80
N SER A 795 23.17 -8.85 17.24
CA SER A 795 24.01 -9.34 18.34
C SER A 795 25.45 -9.65 17.87
N PRO A 796 26.47 -9.64 18.75
CA PRO A 796 27.83 -10.16 18.44
C PRO A 796 27.82 -11.54 17.76
N LEU A 797 26.85 -12.39 18.11
CA LEU A 797 26.68 -13.70 17.51
C LEU A 797 26.17 -13.62 16.06
N ASN A 798 25.37 -12.61 15.71
CA ASN A 798 24.92 -12.36 14.33
C ASN A 798 26.10 -11.99 13.43
N TYR A 799 27.02 -11.14 13.92
CA TYR A 799 28.26 -10.79 13.20
C TYR A 799 29.14 -12.03 12.98
N VAL A 800 29.34 -12.85 14.01
CA VAL A 800 30.17 -14.06 13.94
C VAL A 800 29.51 -15.16 13.10
N THR A 801 28.19 -15.30 13.16
CA THR A 801 27.41 -16.25 12.35
C THR A 801 27.40 -15.82 10.88
N GLY A 802 27.24 -14.53 10.57
CA GLY A 802 27.40 -14.01 9.21
C GLY A 802 28.79 -14.30 8.61
N ILE A 803 29.84 -14.24 9.43
CA ILE A 803 31.22 -14.62 9.06
C ILE A 803 31.35 -16.13 8.78
N LEU A 804 30.69 -16.98 9.57
CA LEU A 804 30.93 -18.44 9.57
C LEU A 804 29.92 -19.27 8.76
N THR A 805 28.67 -18.83 8.63
CA THR A 805 27.57 -19.58 8.00
C THR A 805 27.06 -18.94 6.71
N LEU A 806 27.76 -17.90 6.24
CA LEU A 806 27.40 -17.06 5.10
C LEU A 806 26.10 -16.26 5.22
N GLY A 807 25.30 -16.34 6.31
CA GLY A 807 23.96 -15.71 6.54
C GLY A 807 23.81 -14.18 6.28
N THR A 808 22.68 -13.53 6.67
CA THR A 808 22.38 -12.11 6.35
C THR A 808 23.62 -11.23 6.53
N ARG A 809 24.13 -10.68 5.43
CA ARG A 809 25.50 -10.12 5.36
C ARG A 809 25.59 -8.65 5.75
N ASN A 810 24.46 -7.96 5.77
CA ASN A 810 24.34 -6.53 6.03
C ASN A 810 22.98 -6.21 6.68
N ILE A 811 22.83 -4.99 7.18
CA ILE A 811 21.61 -4.55 7.87
C ILE A 811 20.43 -4.34 6.91
N GLU A 812 20.71 -3.96 5.66
CA GLU A 812 19.76 -3.91 4.54
C GLU A 812 18.97 -5.22 4.40
N GLN A 813 19.66 -6.36 4.29
CA GLN A 813 19.02 -7.68 4.19
C GLN A 813 18.20 -8.05 5.42
N PHE A 814 18.56 -7.51 6.58
CA PHE A 814 17.84 -7.73 7.81
C PHE A 814 16.52 -6.95 7.83
N MET A 815 16.47 -5.76 7.21
CA MET A 815 15.27 -4.91 7.15
C MET A 815 14.08 -5.53 6.43
N PHE A 816 14.30 -6.47 5.49
CA PHE A 816 13.21 -7.25 4.85
C PHE A 816 12.24 -7.89 5.84
N ASN A 817 12.74 -8.33 7.00
CA ASN A 817 11.93 -8.98 8.01
C ASN A 817 11.35 -7.98 9.03
N VAL A 818 11.85 -6.75 9.04
CA VAL A 818 11.55 -5.73 10.06
C VAL A 818 10.52 -4.72 9.55
N HIS A 819 10.67 -4.22 8.32
CA HIS A 819 9.80 -3.15 7.80
C HIS A 819 8.33 -3.55 7.71
N PRO A 820 7.92 -4.70 7.14
CA PRO A 820 6.49 -5.04 7.06
C PRO A 820 5.77 -5.06 8.43
N PRO A 821 6.30 -5.71 9.49
CA PRO A 821 5.67 -5.67 10.80
C PRO A 821 5.73 -4.30 11.48
N VAL A 822 6.79 -3.50 11.28
CA VAL A 822 6.86 -2.12 11.79
C VAL A 822 5.85 -1.22 11.09
N GLN A 823 5.70 -1.36 9.76
CA GLN A 823 4.69 -0.66 8.96
C GLN A 823 3.28 -1.01 9.44
N GLN A 824 2.99 -2.30 9.65
CA GLN A 824 1.71 -2.74 10.20
C GLN A 824 1.46 -2.12 11.56
N TRP A 825 2.45 -2.17 12.45
CA TRP A 825 2.35 -1.57 13.78
C TRP A 825 2.16 -0.05 13.72
N MET A 826 2.85 0.65 12.81
CA MET A 826 2.63 2.08 12.58
C MET A 826 1.17 2.36 12.21
N ARG A 827 0.62 1.57 11.29
CA ARG A 827 -0.77 1.71 10.84
C ARG A 827 -1.81 1.46 11.95
N VAL A 828 -1.43 0.81 13.05
CA VAL A 828 -2.31 0.51 14.20
C VAL A 828 -2.06 1.51 15.34
N ASN A 829 -0.84 1.60 15.83
CA ASN A 829 -0.48 2.25 17.10
C ASN A 829 0.06 3.67 16.92
N PHE A 830 0.71 3.96 15.78
CA PHE A 830 1.31 5.28 15.54
C PHE A 830 0.27 6.39 15.49
N LYS A 831 -0.93 6.09 14.99
CA LYS A 831 -2.03 7.02 14.71
C LYS A 831 -2.44 7.92 15.87
N GLU A 832 -2.45 7.43 17.11
CA GLU A 832 -3.00 8.19 18.25
C GLU A 832 -1.95 8.63 19.27
N THR A 833 -0.80 7.97 19.33
CA THR A 833 0.03 7.98 20.55
C THR A 833 1.51 8.29 20.34
N LEU A 834 1.98 8.31 19.09
CA LEU A 834 3.39 8.48 18.75
C LEU A 834 3.59 9.71 17.87
N ASN A 835 4.80 10.26 17.82
CA ASN A 835 5.10 11.36 16.90
C ASN A 835 6.34 11.11 16.05
N LEU A 836 7.31 10.32 16.52
CA LEU A 836 8.54 10.02 15.77
C LEU A 836 8.72 8.51 15.56
N VAL A 837 9.05 8.08 14.34
CA VAL A 837 9.50 6.70 14.06
C VAL A 837 10.78 6.78 13.24
N THR A 838 11.83 6.10 13.71
CA THR A 838 13.07 5.92 12.95
C THR A 838 13.07 4.58 12.22
N ALA A 839 13.74 4.54 11.06
CA ALA A 839 14.05 3.28 10.39
C ALA A 839 15.46 3.30 9.77
N ASP A 840 16.04 2.11 9.64
CA ASP A 840 17.17 1.85 8.75
C ASP A 840 16.64 1.53 7.35
N TRP A 841 17.39 1.91 6.31
CA TRP A 841 17.09 1.66 4.90
C TRP A 841 15.66 2.07 4.51
N TYR A 842 15.19 3.23 4.99
CA TYR A 842 13.81 3.69 4.80
C TYR A 842 13.41 3.82 3.32
N GLN A 843 14.37 3.94 2.41
CA GLN A 843 14.15 4.04 0.97
C GLN A 843 13.88 2.68 0.29
N GLU A 844 14.05 1.57 1.00
CA GLU A 844 13.92 0.22 0.45
C GLU A 844 12.87 -0.60 1.22
N PHE A 845 12.30 -1.61 0.55
CA PHE A 845 11.40 -2.61 1.14
C PHE A 845 10.01 -2.12 1.58
N TRP A 846 9.55 -1.01 1.02
CA TRP A 846 8.16 -0.56 1.13
C TRP A 846 7.32 -1.07 -0.06
N PRO A 847 6.03 -1.36 0.16
CA PRO A 847 5.08 -1.57 -0.94
C PRO A 847 5.08 -0.39 -1.91
N ALA A 848 4.84 -0.61 -3.20
CA ALA A 848 4.90 0.46 -4.18
C ALA A 848 3.88 1.57 -3.84
N GLY A 849 4.22 2.82 -4.15
CA GLY A 849 3.43 4.00 -3.75
C GLY A 849 3.54 4.39 -2.27
N SER A 850 4.03 3.51 -1.39
CA SER A 850 4.21 3.76 0.05
C SER A 850 5.67 4.05 0.38
N THR A 851 5.92 4.97 1.31
CA THR A 851 7.25 5.21 1.91
C THR A 851 7.10 5.31 3.42
N LEU A 852 8.21 5.22 4.16
CA LEU A 852 8.21 5.51 5.60
C LEU A 852 7.52 6.86 5.89
N ALA A 853 7.85 7.89 5.10
CA ALA A 853 7.29 9.22 5.25
C ALA A 853 5.79 9.23 4.98
N ARG A 854 5.34 8.72 3.83
CA ARG A 854 3.91 8.68 3.47
C ARG A 854 3.08 7.90 4.49
N ASP A 855 3.60 6.80 5.02
CA ASP A 855 2.90 6.00 6.01
C ASP A 855 2.83 6.66 7.38
N ASN A 856 3.89 7.32 7.79
CA ASN A 856 3.96 8.04 9.05
C ASN A 856 3.05 9.28 9.01
N ILE A 857 3.12 10.07 7.92
CA ILE A 857 2.26 11.23 7.66
C ILE A 857 0.80 10.77 7.56
N GLY A 858 0.51 9.78 6.71
CA GLY A 858 -0.82 9.22 6.49
C GLY A 858 -1.46 8.69 7.77
N ALA A 859 -0.70 7.96 8.58
CA ALA A 859 -1.19 7.46 9.86
C ALA A 859 -1.72 8.57 10.78
N VAL A 860 -1.08 9.75 10.81
CA VAL A 860 -1.52 10.86 11.66
C VAL A 860 -2.57 11.72 10.99
N TYR A 861 -2.37 12.04 9.70
CA TYR A 861 -3.26 12.88 8.90
C TYR A 861 -4.66 12.27 8.79
N GLU A 862 -4.77 10.95 8.57
CA GLU A 862 -6.04 10.22 8.47
C GLU A 862 -6.80 10.10 9.82
N THR A 863 -6.18 10.43 10.97
CA THR A 863 -6.79 10.24 12.31
C THR A 863 -6.84 11.47 13.20
N LEU A 864 -6.65 12.67 12.66
CA LEU A 864 -6.46 13.91 13.45
C LEU A 864 -7.49 14.13 14.57
N GLY A 865 -8.73 13.67 14.40
CA GLY A 865 -9.79 13.75 15.42
C GLY A 865 -9.50 13.03 16.74
N SER A 866 -8.68 11.96 16.77
CA SER A 866 -8.32 11.26 18.01
C SER A 866 -7.20 11.95 18.80
N ARG A 867 -6.35 12.75 18.14
CA ARG A 867 -5.23 13.49 18.78
C ARG A 867 -5.68 14.81 19.42
N GLY A 868 -6.64 15.50 18.79
CA GLY A 868 -7.12 16.81 19.25
C GLY A 868 -7.92 16.79 20.56
N THR A 869 -8.38 15.63 21.04
CA THR A 869 -9.22 15.53 22.25
C THR A 869 -8.45 15.53 23.56
N VAL A 870 -7.12 15.43 23.55
CA VAL A 870 -6.30 15.37 24.79
C VAL A 870 -5.98 16.77 25.36
N ALA A 871 -6.25 17.86 24.62
CA ALA A 871 -6.00 19.22 25.11
C ALA A 871 -7.11 19.80 26.02
N ALA A 872 -8.14 19.01 26.39
CA ALA A 872 -9.22 19.44 27.27
C ALA A 872 -9.44 18.46 28.44
N LEU A 873 -8.43 18.27 29.30
CA LEU A 873 -8.60 17.81 30.68
C LEU A 873 -7.72 18.61 31.65
#